data_AF-A0A519ILD5-F1
#
_entry.id   AF-A0A519ILD5-F1
#
_cell.length_a   1.000
_cell.length_b   1.000
_cell.length_c   1.000
_cell.angle_alpha   90.00
_cell.angle_beta   90.00
_cell.angle_gamma   90.00
#
_symmetry.space_group_name_H-M   'P 1'
#
loop_
_entity.id
_entity.type
_entity.pdbx_description
1 polymer ?
#
loop_
_entity_poly.entity_id
_entity_poly.type
_entity_poly.pdbx_seq_one_letter_code
_entity_poly.pdbx_strand_id
1 'polypeptide(L)'
;MPYAHGLASRLTPRLTGLLCALVMAGVATPVIAQAGKEKAARHYEDAQVRFDRKDIPGAIVQLKNALQADKSLLPVQLLLARALMIDGQAVAAEVAVTEALRLGVDRAEIAVTLGQSLLAQGKHRQMLEHASLAPAGLPNSVRMKVLLLRATAFSGLGEEANALKAVAEARSIGPDAAETWLAEVPLRLRARQFKEATAAADAALKLTPTSAEAHYQRGSIAHLRSDLPAAIESYGKALSLDPNHTESRIARAGLYIDTRRDAEALADIEEARKRSPREPRAAYMKALLLERAGQRAPARAALGEVVGLLDPVPIDFIRYRPQLLLLAGLAHFALDEYGKALPFLELFHRAQPGTPASKVLSQIYMRENNPDRAIDVLEPYVRSFPNDSQALTQLSAAYLVKGRPAKATQLMQDALKSRDAPEYHTVLGIAMNQSGDSSGALAQLDATFRKDPRQIQAGLALVPLLLRQGEAARAVQVADQMLKQRPDDAALLNLAGIAKAQAGDFGGARRNFDAALARDGKLIAPQLGLARLDIATTANDSAMQRLKAILKADERNVEALYDMAALLQRMGKLEDAQRTLERASGLATKSDPRPDFALIELHLRQNRASAALDVAKGLLAKVPDDVRVLHTYARVQLAQGDNLGARQTLVGASRRAGFNAEQQTEVAALQMAAGDDAAAAYSLDKALSASADFVPALVLQARLELGRNEPAKAEARARRIVQLQPKLPVGYQLLGDVASARGQTRAAIDAYRQAYKAQPTSATTLALLRLLSAQGEAAETRSTASQWLKANPRDLNIRKALADHLARQGDFSAARTEYETILKTAPGDAEVLNNLANALLQLKDVKAALAVAERAVARSPTNAIVMDTLGWTLVQDGQHEAALIKLRDARLRAPANPEIRYHLAVALARSGKRAEAREEVSAALQDHPNFESRRAADALLGTLK
;
A
#
# COMPACT_ATOMS: atom_id res chain seq x y z
N MET A 1 12.54 -10.47 65.78
CA MET A 1 13.38 -9.77 66.79
C MET A 1 14.38 -8.90 66.05
N PRO A 2 14.69 -7.70 66.57
CA PRO A 2 14.06 -6.43 66.13
C PRO A 2 15.14 -5.36 65.79
N TYR A 3 14.85 -4.15 65.30
CA TYR A 3 14.37 -2.93 66.01
C TYR A 3 14.09 -1.87 64.92
N ALA A 4 12.93 -1.18 64.85
CA ALA A 4 12.38 -0.11 65.72
C ALA A 4 13.19 1.21 65.60
N HIS A 5 12.63 2.41 65.45
CA HIS A 5 11.54 3.14 66.14
C HIS A 5 10.91 4.18 65.16
N GLY A 6 9.68 4.70 65.27
CA GLY A 6 8.87 5.14 66.43
C GLY A 6 8.66 6.67 66.28
N LEU A 7 7.45 7.21 66.08
CA LEU A 7 6.50 7.78 67.06
C LEU A 7 5.36 8.43 66.21
N ALA A 8 4.05 8.24 66.37
CA ALA A 8 3.11 8.27 67.50
C ALA A 8 2.70 9.67 68.02
N SER A 9 1.37 9.89 67.98
CA SER A 9 0.51 10.84 68.74
C SER A 9 0.27 12.22 68.10
N ARG A 10 -0.95 12.80 68.07
CA ARG A 10 -2.12 12.72 68.98
C ARG A 10 -3.49 12.96 68.30
N LEU A 11 -4.49 12.43 68.99
CA LEU A 11 -5.93 12.72 69.14
C LEU A 11 -6.56 14.02 68.55
N THR A 12 -7.82 13.85 68.14
CA THR A 12 -8.94 14.71 67.65
C THR A 12 -9.31 15.95 68.51
N PRO A 13 -10.36 16.78 68.22
CA PRO A 13 -11.11 17.11 66.98
C PRO A 13 -11.33 18.66 66.77
N ARG A 14 -12.11 19.01 65.72
CA ARG A 14 -12.82 20.29 65.47
C ARG A 14 -12.04 21.40 64.74
N LEU A 15 -12.48 21.71 63.51
CA LEU A 15 -13.29 22.88 63.18
C LEU A 15 -13.34 23.04 61.65
N THR A 16 -14.50 22.73 61.08
CA THR A 16 -15.19 23.57 60.09
C THR A 16 -14.32 24.51 59.27
N GLY A 17 -13.89 24.08 58.08
CA GLY A 17 -13.22 25.01 57.16
C GLY A 17 -12.62 24.42 55.89
N LEU A 18 -13.09 23.29 55.34
CA LEU A 18 -12.53 22.79 54.06
C LEU A 18 -13.45 21.84 53.27
N LEU A 19 -14.77 21.95 53.45
CA LEU A 19 -15.76 21.19 52.65
C LEU A 19 -16.53 22.04 51.63
N CYS A 20 -16.26 23.34 51.53
CA CYS A 20 -16.86 24.22 50.49
C CYS A 20 -16.01 24.38 49.22
N ALA A 21 -14.77 23.88 49.17
CA ALA A 21 -13.89 24.07 48.01
C ALA A 21 -13.91 22.91 46.99
N LEU A 22 -14.44 21.73 47.33
CA LEU A 22 -14.43 20.55 46.46
C LEU A 22 -15.78 20.22 45.80
N VAL A 23 -16.86 20.94 46.14
CA VAL A 23 -18.17 20.80 45.46
C VAL A 23 -18.35 21.84 44.34
N MET A 24 -17.54 22.91 44.29
CA MET A 24 -17.61 23.91 43.21
C MET A 24 -16.80 23.56 41.94
N ALA A 25 -15.98 22.51 41.96
CA ALA A 25 -15.22 22.08 40.76
C ALA A 25 -16.01 21.13 39.83
N GLY A 26 -17.07 20.49 40.33
CA GLY A 26 -17.89 19.54 39.55
C GLY A 26 -19.02 20.18 38.72
N VAL A 27 -19.37 21.43 39.02
CA VAL A 27 -20.44 22.18 38.33
C VAL A 27 -19.88 23.16 37.29
N ALA A 28 -18.56 23.43 37.32
CA ALA A 28 -17.92 24.37 36.40
C ALA A 28 -17.51 23.73 35.04
N THR A 29 -17.30 22.41 34.97
CA THR A 29 -16.83 21.74 33.74
C THR A 29 -17.84 21.66 32.59
N PRO A 30 -19.16 21.50 32.80
CA PRO A 30 -20.13 21.55 31.70
C PRO A 30 -20.28 22.99 31.16
N VAL A 31 -20.21 23.99 32.04
CA VAL A 31 -20.37 25.40 31.71
C VAL A 31 -19.18 25.92 30.88
N ILE A 32 -17.96 25.50 31.19
CA ILE A 32 -16.76 25.88 30.42
C ILE A 32 -16.77 25.24 29.02
N ALA A 33 -17.23 24.00 28.88
CA ALA A 33 -17.37 23.33 27.58
C ALA A 33 -18.47 23.94 26.71
N GLN A 34 -19.57 24.39 27.32
CA GLN A 34 -20.66 25.12 26.66
C GLN A 34 -20.18 26.50 26.16
N ALA A 35 -19.49 27.26 27.03
CA ALA A 35 -18.96 28.59 26.71
C ALA A 35 -17.88 28.56 25.60
N GLY A 36 -17.06 27.50 25.55
CA GLY A 36 -16.09 27.28 24.48
C GLY A 36 -16.75 27.10 23.10
N LYS A 37 -17.86 26.38 23.03
CA LYS A 37 -18.62 26.15 21.79
C LYS A 37 -19.31 27.42 21.29
N GLU A 38 -19.85 28.24 22.19
CA GLU A 38 -20.41 29.55 21.82
C GLU A 38 -19.35 30.52 21.31
N LYS A 39 -18.14 30.50 21.88
CA LYS A 39 -17.01 31.32 21.40
C LYS A 39 -16.55 30.89 20.01
N ALA A 40 -16.49 29.58 19.76
CA ALA A 40 -16.12 29.03 18.46
C ALA A 40 -17.10 29.47 17.36
N ALA A 41 -18.41 29.48 17.66
CA ALA A 41 -19.44 29.97 16.75
C ALA A 41 -19.21 31.44 16.36
N ARG A 42 -18.87 32.33 17.30
CA ARG A 42 -18.62 33.76 17.00
C ARG A 42 -17.41 33.99 16.09
N HIS A 43 -16.33 33.23 16.27
CA HIS A 43 -15.15 33.33 15.41
C HIS A 43 -15.42 32.89 13.97
N TYR A 44 -16.26 31.86 13.81
CA TYR A 44 -16.71 31.42 12.49
C TYR A 44 -17.47 32.52 11.75
N GLU A 45 -18.38 33.22 12.43
CA GLU A 45 -19.16 34.31 11.82
C GLU A 45 -18.26 35.49 11.37
N ASP A 46 -17.25 35.90 12.16
CA ASP A 46 -16.28 36.95 11.75
C ASP A 46 -15.43 36.50 10.55
N ALA A 47 -15.00 35.23 10.54
CA ALA A 47 -14.23 34.68 9.43
C ALA A 47 -14.99 34.75 8.10
N GLN A 48 -16.28 34.46 8.12
CA GLN A 48 -17.14 34.49 6.95
C GLN A 48 -17.20 35.90 6.35
N VAL A 49 -17.39 36.92 7.19
CA VAL A 49 -17.40 38.34 6.75
C VAL A 49 -16.06 38.76 6.10
N ARG A 50 -14.92 38.31 6.64
CA ARG A 50 -13.59 38.63 6.09
C ARG A 50 -13.33 37.97 4.75
N PHE A 51 -13.73 36.71 4.64
CA PHE A 51 -13.61 35.94 3.41
C PHE A 51 -14.34 36.63 2.25
N ASP A 52 -15.54 37.14 2.51
CA ASP A 52 -16.35 37.87 1.53
C ASP A 52 -15.70 39.20 1.07
N ARG A 53 -14.81 39.79 1.88
CA ARG A 53 -14.07 41.03 1.56
C ARG A 53 -12.71 40.79 0.87
N LYS A 54 -12.38 39.54 0.52
CA LYS A 54 -11.08 39.12 -0.07
C LYS A 54 -9.86 39.34 0.84
N ASP A 55 -10.06 39.54 2.14
CA ASP A 55 -8.99 39.49 3.14
C ASP A 55 -8.70 38.03 3.49
N ILE A 56 -8.05 37.32 2.56
CA ILE A 56 -7.75 35.89 2.69
C ILE A 56 -6.87 35.59 3.91
N PRO A 57 -5.78 36.34 4.16
CA PRO A 57 -4.98 36.11 5.36
C PRO A 57 -5.77 36.33 6.65
N GLY A 58 -6.59 37.38 6.74
CA GLY A 58 -7.40 37.66 7.93
C GLY A 58 -8.50 36.63 8.17
N ALA A 59 -9.14 36.12 7.12
CA ALA A 59 -10.13 35.04 7.22
C ALA A 59 -9.49 33.76 7.78
N ILE A 60 -8.30 33.36 7.28
CA ILE A 60 -7.58 32.17 7.76
C ILE A 60 -7.29 32.26 9.26
N VAL A 61 -6.94 33.45 9.78
CA VAL A 61 -6.67 33.65 11.22
C VAL A 61 -7.91 33.37 12.06
N GLN A 62 -9.07 33.92 11.69
CA GLN A 62 -10.29 33.73 12.47
C GLN A 62 -10.81 32.29 12.43
N LEU A 63 -10.65 31.61 11.29
CA LEU A 63 -10.98 30.18 11.16
C LEU A 63 -10.11 29.32 12.06
N LYS A 64 -8.82 29.64 12.18
CA LYS A 64 -7.92 28.96 13.13
C LYS A 64 -8.33 29.22 14.58
N ASN A 65 -8.76 30.44 14.93
CA ASN A 65 -9.28 30.76 16.27
C ASN A 65 -10.55 29.97 16.59
N ALA A 66 -11.46 29.83 15.61
CA ALA A 66 -12.66 29.01 15.75
C ALA A 66 -12.32 27.53 16.02
N LEU A 67 -11.37 26.95 15.25
CA LEU A 67 -10.91 25.57 15.47
C LEU A 67 -10.15 25.38 16.79
N GLN A 68 -9.50 26.42 17.30
CA GLN A 68 -8.86 26.36 18.63
C GLN A 68 -9.91 26.21 19.74
N ALA A 69 -11.07 26.85 19.59
CA ALA A 69 -12.18 26.77 20.54
C ALA A 69 -13.01 25.49 20.38
N ASP A 70 -13.27 25.03 19.15
CA ASP A 70 -13.91 23.75 18.86
C ASP A 70 -13.37 23.13 17.56
N LYS A 71 -12.58 22.07 17.69
CA LYS A 71 -11.95 21.37 16.56
C LYS A 71 -12.95 20.57 15.71
N SER A 72 -14.15 20.31 16.23
CA SER A 72 -15.14 19.45 15.60
C SER A 72 -16.14 20.21 14.71
N LEU A 73 -16.02 21.53 14.63
CA LEU A 73 -16.92 22.36 13.82
C LEU A 73 -16.70 22.18 12.32
N LEU A 74 -17.57 21.37 11.72
CA LEU A 74 -17.59 21.10 10.28
C LEU A 74 -17.61 22.36 9.39
N PRO A 75 -18.41 23.42 9.67
CA PRO A 75 -18.44 24.61 8.82
C PRO A 75 -17.10 25.35 8.72
N VAL A 76 -16.34 25.38 9.83
CA VAL A 76 -15.05 26.07 9.90
C VAL A 76 -14.02 25.41 8.98
N GLN A 77 -13.98 24.07 8.96
CA GLN A 77 -13.06 23.30 8.13
C GLN A 77 -13.27 23.58 6.63
N LEU A 78 -14.52 23.69 6.18
CA LEU A 78 -14.85 23.95 4.77
C LEU A 78 -14.41 25.35 4.31
N LEU A 79 -14.68 26.38 5.12
CA LEU A 79 -14.28 27.74 4.79
C LEU A 79 -12.76 27.91 4.83
N LEU A 80 -12.09 27.24 5.78
CA LEU A 80 -10.63 27.25 5.90
C LEU A 80 -9.96 26.64 4.68
N ALA A 81 -10.45 25.50 4.20
CA ALA A 81 -9.94 24.86 3.00
C ALA A 81 -9.97 25.78 1.76
N ARG A 82 -11.07 26.51 1.56
CA ARG A 82 -11.22 27.43 0.42
C ARG A 82 -10.23 28.59 0.52
N ALA A 83 -10.08 29.17 1.71
CA ALA A 83 -9.13 30.26 1.94
C ALA A 83 -7.68 29.82 1.71
N LEU A 84 -7.31 28.63 2.19
CA LEU A 84 -5.97 28.05 1.99
C LEU A 84 -5.65 27.76 0.52
N MET A 85 -6.64 27.34 -0.27
CA MET A 85 -6.44 27.14 -1.72
C MET A 85 -6.12 28.45 -2.45
N ILE A 86 -6.81 29.54 -2.10
CA ILE A 86 -6.57 30.85 -2.71
C ILE A 86 -5.16 31.35 -2.37
N ASP A 87 -4.68 31.07 -1.17
CA ASP A 87 -3.33 31.42 -0.71
C ASP A 87 -2.22 30.51 -1.28
N GLY A 88 -2.56 29.52 -2.12
CA GLY A 88 -1.61 28.59 -2.72
C GLY A 88 -1.15 27.45 -1.79
N GLN A 89 -1.76 27.31 -0.61
CA GLN A 89 -1.43 26.28 0.37
C GLN A 89 -2.23 24.98 0.11
N ALA A 90 -2.01 24.36 -1.04
CA ALA A 90 -2.81 23.20 -1.49
C ALA A 90 -2.80 22.01 -0.52
N VAL A 91 -1.67 21.75 0.16
CA VAL A 91 -1.56 20.67 1.16
C VAL A 91 -2.42 20.97 2.38
N ALA A 92 -2.32 22.19 2.92
CA ALA A 92 -3.09 22.59 4.09
C ALA A 92 -4.60 22.62 3.78
N ALA A 93 -4.96 23.01 2.56
CA ALA A 93 -6.33 22.94 2.09
C ALA A 93 -6.85 21.49 2.03
N GLU A 94 -6.08 20.55 1.47
CA GLU A 94 -6.44 19.13 1.47
C GLU A 94 -6.67 18.63 2.90
N VAL A 95 -5.78 18.95 3.85
CA VAL A 95 -5.93 18.55 5.25
C VAL A 95 -7.26 19.03 5.84
N ALA A 96 -7.60 20.30 5.65
CA ALA A 96 -8.86 20.85 6.15
C ALA A 96 -10.09 20.15 5.52
N VAL A 97 -10.04 19.86 4.21
CA VAL A 97 -11.12 19.14 3.52
C VAL A 97 -11.24 17.69 3.97
N THR A 98 -10.12 16.99 4.11
CA THR A 98 -10.10 15.60 4.57
C THR A 98 -10.59 15.50 6.00
N GLU A 99 -10.26 16.48 6.85
CA GLU A 99 -10.79 16.54 8.21
C GLU A 99 -12.31 16.79 8.22
N ALA A 100 -12.81 17.68 7.35
CA ALA A 100 -14.25 17.86 7.17
C ALA A 100 -14.94 16.54 6.77
N LEU A 101 -14.37 15.80 5.81
CA LEU A 101 -14.88 14.50 5.38
C LEU A 101 -14.79 13.44 6.49
N ARG A 102 -13.68 13.37 7.23
CA ARG A 102 -13.49 12.45 8.37
C ARG A 102 -14.50 12.69 9.47
N LEU A 103 -14.74 13.97 9.75
CA LEU A 103 -15.75 14.38 10.70
C LEU A 103 -17.16 14.15 10.15
N GLY A 104 -17.35 13.84 8.87
CA GLY A 104 -18.58 13.31 8.29
C GLY A 104 -19.30 14.22 7.31
N VAL A 105 -18.68 15.30 6.82
CA VAL A 105 -19.28 16.15 5.78
C VAL A 105 -19.49 15.37 4.49
N ASP A 106 -20.65 15.58 3.86
CA ASP A 106 -20.99 15.02 2.57
C ASP A 106 -20.05 15.52 1.47
N ARG A 107 -19.73 14.61 0.55
CA ARG A 107 -18.78 14.86 -0.52
C ARG A 107 -19.13 16.04 -1.44
N ALA A 108 -20.41 16.37 -1.62
CA ALA A 108 -20.80 17.44 -2.53
C ALA A 108 -20.25 18.81 -2.09
N GLU A 109 -20.12 19.03 -0.77
CA GLU A 109 -19.65 20.29 -0.20
C GLU A 109 -18.13 20.50 -0.34
N ILE A 110 -17.38 19.42 -0.60
CA ILE A 110 -15.92 19.44 -0.63
C ILE A 110 -15.32 19.20 -2.02
N ALA A 111 -16.10 18.69 -2.98
CA ALA A 111 -15.55 18.07 -4.18
C ALA A 111 -14.65 19.00 -5.01
N VAL A 112 -15.05 20.25 -5.24
CA VAL A 112 -14.26 21.18 -6.06
C VAL A 112 -12.94 21.53 -5.39
N THR A 113 -12.97 21.94 -4.12
CA THR A 113 -11.77 22.32 -3.36
C THR A 113 -10.81 21.15 -3.21
N LEU A 114 -11.32 19.95 -2.92
CA LEU A 114 -10.50 18.75 -2.87
C LEU A 114 -9.86 18.45 -4.22
N GLY A 115 -10.64 18.47 -5.30
CA GLY A 115 -10.12 18.22 -6.65
C GLY A 115 -8.99 19.19 -7.04
N GLN A 116 -9.17 20.49 -6.76
CA GLN A 116 -8.14 21.50 -6.99
C GLN A 116 -6.90 21.27 -6.12
N SER A 117 -7.08 20.96 -4.83
CA SER A 117 -6.00 20.67 -3.89
C SER A 117 -5.14 19.50 -4.38
N LEU A 118 -5.80 18.42 -4.84
CA LEU A 118 -5.13 17.23 -5.35
C LEU A 118 -4.40 17.51 -6.66
N LEU A 119 -5.02 18.22 -7.61
CA LEU A 119 -4.38 18.59 -8.89
C LEU A 119 -3.17 19.49 -8.70
N ALA A 120 -3.23 20.47 -7.79
CA ALA A 120 -2.10 21.33 -7.46
C ALA A 120 -0.90 20.56 -6.91
N GLN A 121 -1.16 19.41 -6.27
CA GLN A 121 -0.16 18.46 -5.80
C GLN A 121 0.21 17.40 -6.84
N GLY A 122 -0.37 17.47 -8.04
CA GLY A 122 -0.22 16.50 -9.11
C GLY A 122 -0.89 15.14 -8.82
N LYS A 123 -1.70 15.01 -7.77
CA LYS A 123 -2.39 13.77 -7.37
C LYS A 123 -3.55 13.42 -8.34
N HIS A 124 -3.28 13.34 -9.64
CA HIS A 124 -4.26 13.14 -10.72
C HIS A 124 -5.05 11.83 -10.58
N ARG A 125 -4.37 10.70 -10.36
CA ARG A 125 -5.04 9.40 -10.17
C ARG A 125 -5.91 9.39 -8.91
N GLN A 126 -5.37 9.89 -7.80
CA GLN A 126 -6.14 10.01 -6.56
C GLN A 126 -7.36 10.90 -6.79
N MET A 127 -7.24 12.01 -7.51
CA MET A 127 -8.36 12.87 -7.87
C MET A 127 -9.46 12.10 -8.63
N LEU A 128 -9.09 11.26 -9.60
CA LEU A 128 -10.05 10.50 -10.41
C LEU A 128 -10.72 9.36 -9.65
N GLU A 129 -9.98 8.69 -8.75
CA GLU A 129 -10.40 7.53 -7.96
C GLU A 129 -11.09 7.93 -6.65
N HIS A 130 -10.89 9.16 -6.18
CA HIS A 130 -11.47 9.61 -4.92
C HIS A 130 -12.99 9.57 -5.02
N ALA A 131 -13.63 8.73 -4.21
CA ALA A 131 -15.09 8.52 -4.25
C ALA A 131 -15.88 9.82 -4.07
N SER A 132 -15.34 10.75 -3.26
CA SER A 132 -15.94 12.08 -3.08
C SER A 132 -15.94 12.97 -4.33
N LEU A 133 -15.16 12.62 -5.37
CA LEU A 133 -14.99 13.36 -6.62
C LEU A 133 -15.64 12.67 -7.83
N ALA A 134 -16.44 11.62 -7.59
CA ALA A 134 -17.23 10.99 -8.64
C ALA A 134 -18.34 11.96 -9.11
N PRO A 135 -18.48 12.24 -10.42
CA PRO A 135 -19.49 13.16 -10.94
C PRO A 135 -20.95 12.73 -10.65
N ALA A 136 -21.19 11.43 -10.55
CA ALA A 136 -22.52 10.87 -10.32
C ALA A 136 -23.05 11.22 -8.93
N GLY A 137 -24.28 11.73 -8.88
CA GLY A 137 -24.92 12.18 -7.64
C GLY A 137 -24.46 13.53 -7.12
N LEU A 138 -23.57 14.25 -7.83
CA LEU A 138 -23.24 15.63 -7.52
C LEU A 138 -24.25 16.60 -8.15
N PRO A 139 -24.56 17.74 -7.50
CA PRO A 139 -25.33 18.82 -8.11
C PRO A 139 -24.69 19.33 -9.41
N ASN A 140 -25.49 19.75 -10.40
CA ASN A 140 -25.01 20.09 -11.75
C ASN A 140 -23.87 21.13 -11.78
N SER A 141 -23.95 22.18 -10.97
CA SER A 141 -22.94 23.25 -10.90
C SER A 141 -21.58 22.75 -10.36
N VAL A 142 -21.62 21.88 -9.35
CA VAL A 142 -20.44 21.21 -8.78
C VAL A 142 -19.89 20.20 -9.77
N ARG A 143 -20.78 19.44 -10.41
CA ARG A 143 -20.45 18.39 -11.39
C ARG A 143 -19.68 18.94 -12.59
N MET A 144 -20.08 20.08 -13.16
CA MET A 144 -19.36 20.72 -14.28
C MET A 144 -17.90 21.04 -13.92
N LYS A 145 -17.68 21.68 -12.77
CA LYS A 145 -16.34 22.06 -12.31
C LYS A 145 -15.49 20.82 -12.02
N VAL A 146 -16.08 19.82 -11.37
CA VAL A 146 -15.41 18.53 -11.14
C VAL A 146 -15.05 17.86 -12.47
N LEU A 147 -15.90 17.89 -13.49
CA LEU A 147 -15.60 17.35 -14.82
C LEU A 147 -14.41 18.04 -15.49
N LEU A 148 -14.29 19.37 -15.42
CA LEU A 148 -13.11 20.09 -15.93
C LEU A 148 -11.83 19.69 -15.17
N LEU A 149 -11.90 19.59 -13.84
CA LEU A 149 -10.78 19.10 -13.03
C LEU A 149 -10.41 17.65 -13.40
N ARG A 150 -11.41 16.80 -13.67
CA ARG A 150 -11.19 15.43 -14.16
C ARG A 150 -10.54 15.43 -15.55
N ALA A 151 -10.88 16.37 -16.44
CA ALA A 151 -10.21 16.50 -17.72
C ALA A 151 -8.72 16.79 -17.57
N THR A 152 -8.36 17.70 -16.66
CA THR A 152 -6.95 17.97 -16.29
C THR A 152 -6.30 16.73 -15.67
N ALA A 153 -7.02 15.98 -14.84
CA ALA A 153 -6.52 14.75 -14.24
C ALA A 153 -6.24 13.65 -15.27
N PHE A 154 -7.19 13.37 -16.16
CA PHE A 154 -7.03 12.41 -17.25
C PHE A 154 -5.89 12.80 -18.18
N SER A 155 -5.82 14.09 -18.51
CA SER A 155 -4.71 14.69 -19.26
C SER A 155 -3.36 14.41 -18.61
N GLY A 156 -3.22 14.64 -17.30
CA GLY A 156 -2.01 14.35 -16.53
C GLY A 156 -1.64 12.87 -16.44
N LEU A 157 -2.56 11.97 -16.75
CA LEU A 157 -2.34 10.51 -16.84
C LEU A 157 -2.15 10.00 -18.28
N GLY A 158 -2.23 10.87 -19.29
CA GLY A 158 -2.16 10.50 -20.70
C GLY A 158 -3.45 9.88 -21.26
N GLU A 159 -4.56 9.95 -20.53
CA GLU A 159 -5.86 9.41 -20.94
C GLU A 159 -6.66 10.45 -21.77
N GLU A 160 -6.16 10.78 -22.96
CA GLU A 160 -6.68 11.91 -23.75
C GLU A 160 -8.15 11.77 -24.16
N ALA A 161 -8.59 10.54 -24.48
CA ALA A 161 -9.98 10.29 -24.86
C ALA A 161 -10.94 10.59 -23.69
N ASN A 162 -10.56 10.21 -22.47
CA ASN A 162 -11.35 10.48 -21.27
C ASN A 162 -11.31 11.96 -20.91
N ALA A 163 -10.18 12.62 -21.11
CA ALA A 163 -10.05 14.07 -20.92
C ALA A 163 -11.03 14.83 -21.84
N LEU A 164 -11.05 14.52 -23.13
CA LEU A 164 -11.97 15.12 -24.11
C LEU A 164 -13.44 14.84 -23.78
N LYS A 165 -13.76 13.62 -23.35
CA LYS A 165 -15.12 13.26 -22.93
C LYS A 165 -15.57 14.09 -21.71
N ALA A 166 -14.71 14.24 -20.71
CA ALA A 166 -15.01 15.03 -19.52
C ALA A 166 -15.23 16.52 -19.87
N VAL A 167 -14.45 17.08 -20.82
CA VAL A 167 -14.68 18.44 -21.33
C VAL A 167 -16.03 18.56 -22.05
N ALA A 168 -16.40 17.59 -22.89
CA ALA A 168 -17.68 17.60 -23.59
C ALA A 168 -18.88 17.51 -22.63
N GLU A 169 -18.78 16.67 -21.58
CA GLU A 169 -19.80 16.58 -20.52
C GLU A 169 -19.87 17.86 -19.68
N ALA A 170 -18.75 18.52 -19.40
CA ALA A 170 -18.78 19.83 -18.75
C ALA A 170 -19.46 20.88 -19.63
N ARG A 171 -19.16 20.89 -20.93
CA ARG A 171 -19.74 21.80 -21.92
C ARG A 171 -21.26 21.61 -22.09
N SER A 172 -21.79 20.40 -21.95
CA SER A 172 -23.24 20.16 -22.02
C SER A 172 -24.00 20.71 -20.80
N ILE A 173 -23.30 20.91 -19.67
CA ILE A 173 -23.85 21.54 -18.48
C ILE A 173 -23.74 23.08 -18.57
N GLY A 174 -22.64 23.60 -19.15
CA GLY A 174 -22.36 25.03 -19.27
C GLY A 174 -21.80 25.42 -20.65
N PRO A 175 -22.65 25.55 -21.69
CA PRO A 175 -22.19 25.79 -23.07
C PRO A 175 -21.56 27.17 -23.28
N ASP A 176 -21.92 28.17 -22.46
CA ASP A 176 -21.46 29.55 -22.59
C ASP A 176 -20.19 29.86 -21.78
N ALA A 177 -19.56 28.84 -21.19
CA ALA A 177 -18.35 28.98 -20.38
C ALA A 177 -17.06 28.82 -21.21
N ALA A 178 -16.29 29.90 -21.40
CA ALA A 178 -15.04 29.91 -22.17
C ALA A 178 -13.98 28.90 -21.67
N GLU A 179 -13.97 28.61 -20.36
CA GLU A 179 -13.10 27.61 -19.72
C GLU A 179 -13.30 26.20 -20.29
N THR A 180 -14.51 25.86 -20.78
CA THR A 180 -14.77 24.55 -21.40
C THR A 180 -14.14 24.42 -22.79
N TRP A 181 -13.85 25.53 -23.48
CA TRP A 181 -13.16 25.53 -24.78
C TRP A 181 -11.65 25.52 -24.62
N LEU A 182 -11.11 26.31 -23.69
CA LEU A 182 -9.67 26.35 -23.41
C LEU A 182 -9.14 25.02 -22.87
N ALA A 183 -9.92 24.30 -22.06
CA ALA A 183 -9.53 23.01 -21.50
C ALA A 183 -9.23 21.93 -22.56
N GLU A 184 -9.72 22.09 -23.80
CA GLU A 184 -9.51 21.12 -24.89
C GLU A 184 -8.20 21.36 -25.66
N VAL A 185 -7.67 22.58 -25.70
CA VAL A 185 -6.55 22.96 -26.58
C VAL A 185 -5.27 22.15 -26.30
N PRO A 186 -4.79 22.02 -25.04
CA PRO A 186 -3.59 21.22 -24.74
C PRO A 186 -3.76 19.72 -25.02
N LEU A 187 -5.00 19.22 -24.97
CA LEU A 187 -5.32 17.81 -25.26
C LEU A 187 -5.13 17.55 -26.76
N ARG A 188 -5.72 18.42 -27.59
CA ARG A 188 -5.62 18.35 -29.06
C ARG A 188 -4.19 18.52 -29.55
N LEU A 189 -3.40 19.38 -28.90
CA LEU A 189 -1.98 19.57 -29.23
C LEU A 189 -1.15 18.30 -29.06
N ARG A 190 -1.33 17.59 -27.94
CA ARG A 190 -0.64 16.31 -27.69
C ARG A 190 -1.04 15.22 -28.68
N ALA A 191 -2.31 15.24 -29.11
CA ALA A 191 -2.82 14.38 -30.18
C ALA A 191 -2.42 14.82 -31.61
N ARG A 192 -1.65 15.91 -31.76
CA ARG A 192 -1.31 16.55 -33.06
C ARG A 192 -2.52 16.97 -33.91
N GLN A 193 -3.65 17.22 -33.26
CA GLN A 193 -4.91 17.68 -33.86
C GLN A 193 -4.93 19.22 -33.93
N PHE A 194 -4.05 19.78 -34.76
CA PHE A 194 -3.80 21.22 -34.78
C PHE A 194 -4.99 22.06 -35.27
N LYS A 195 -5.85 21.51 -36.14
CA LYS A 195 -7.02 22.23 -36.66
C LYS A 195 -8.07 22.42 -35.56
N GLU A 196 -8.36 21.36 -34.83
CA GLU A 196 -9.30 21.31 -33.72
C GLU A 196 -8.80 22.17 -32.55
N ALA A 197 -7.51 22.10 -32.24
CA ALA A 197 -6.86 22.97 -31.27
C ALA A 197 -7.06 24.47 -31.61
N THR A 198 -6.90 24.82 -32.89
CA THR A 198 -7.09 26.19 -33.37
C THR A 198 -8.55 26.64 -33.23
N ALA A 199 -9.51 25.82 -33.67
CA ALA A 199 -10.94 26.12 -33.57
C ALA A 199 -11.40 26.31 -32.11
N ALA A 200 -10.89 25.50 -31.18
CA ALA A 200 -11.21 25.63 -29.75
C ALA A 200 -10.63 26.93 -29.15
N ALA A 201 -9.40 27.28 -29.51
CA ALA A 201 -8.79 28.56 -29.09
C ALA A 201 -9.57 29.77 -29.64
N ASP A 202 -10.02 29.72 -30.90
CA ASP A 202 -10.82 30.77 -31.52
C ASP A 202 -12.22 30.91 -30.89
N ALA A 203 -12.87 29.79 -30.55
CA ALA A 203 -14.14 29.78 -29.83
C ALA A 203 -14.03 30.42 -28.44
N ALA A 204 -12.95 30.10 -27.71
CA ALA A 204 -12.65 30.73 -26.43
C ALA A 204 -12.41 32.25 -26.58
N LEU A 205 -11.64 32.67 -27.60
CA LEU A 205 -11.40 34.08 -27.90
C LEU A 205 -12.67 34.83 -28.31
N LYS A 206 -13.64 34.16 -28.94
CA LYS A 206 -14.95 34.76 -29.25
C LYS A 206 -15.77 35.05 -28.00
N LEU A 207 -15.74 34.16 -27.01
CA LEU A 207 -16.41 34.35 -25.72
C LEU A 207 -15.66 35.33 -24.83
N THR A 208 -14.32 35.37 -24.90
CA THR A 208 -13.46 36.22 -24.07
C THR A 208 -12.21 36.69 -24.85
N PRO A 209 -12.30 37.78 -25.64
CA PRO A 209 -11.20 38.25 -26.50
C PRO A 209 -9.94 38.71 -25.75
N THR A 210 -10.06 39.07 -24.47
CA THR A 210 -8.97 39.57 -23.63
C THR A 210 -8.24 38.48 -22.86
N SER A 211 -8.47 37.20 -23.19
CA SER A 211 -7.85 36.07 -22.51
C SER A 211 -6.38 35.89 -22.90
N ALA A 212 -5.46 36.21 -21.98
CA ALA A 212 -4.02 35.96 -22.17
C ALA A 212 -3.70 34.47 -22.38
N GLU A 213 -4.40 33.58 -21.65
CA GLU A 213 -4.28 32.13 -21.77
C GLU A 213 -4.62 31.64 -23.19
N ALA A 214 -5.68 32.20 -23.80
CA ALA A 214 -6.07 31.83 -25.16
C ALA A 214 -4.99 32.20 -26.20
N HIS A 215 -4.31 33.35 -26.02
CA HIS A 215 -3.19 33.75 -26.87
C HIS A 215 -1.93 32.88 -26.68
N TYR A 216 -1.64 32.46 -25.45
CA TYR A 216 -0.56 31.50 -25.18
C TYR A 216 -0.80 30.16 -25.89
N GLN A 217 -2.02 29.62 -25.79
CA GLN A 217 -2.39 28.37 -26.47
C GLN A 217 -2.24 28.47 -27.99
N ARG A 218 -2.61 29.62 -28.59
CA ARG A 218 -2.37 29.90 -30.02
C ARG A 218 -0.88 29.88 -30.39
N GLY A 219 -0.01 30.41 -29.54
CA GLY A 219 1.45 30.33 -29.73
C GLY A 219 2.01 28.91 -29.64
N SER A 220 1.51 28.11 -28.70
CA SER A 220 1.85 26.69 -28.55
C SER A 220 1.47 25.86 -29.78
N ILE A 221 0.32 26.17 -30.40
CA ILE A 221 -0.10 25.57 -31.67
C ILE A 221 0.90 25.89 -32.80
N ALA A 222 1.32 27.14 -32.95
CA ALA A 222 2.29 27.54 -33.97
C ALA A 222 3.66 26.89 -33.74
N HIS A 223 4.13 26.83 -32.49
CA HIS A 223 5.42 26.23 -32.12
C HIS A 223 5.49 24.75 -32.54
N LEU A 224 4.48 23.94 -32.19
CA LEU A 224 4.47 22.52 -32.54
C LEU A 224 4.30 22.24 -34.03
N ARG A 225 3.88 23.23 -34.83
CA ARG A 225 3.84 23.18 -36.30
C ARG A 225 5.14 23.63 -36.95
N SER A 226 6.17 23.92 -36.15
CA SER A 226 7.44 24.50 -36.58
C SER A 226 7.32 25.90 -37.22
N ASP A 227 6.20 26.60 -36.99
CA ASP A 227 6.03 28.01 -37.37
C ASP A 227 6.57 28.91 -36.25
N LEU A 228 7.91 28.95 -36.19
CA LEU A 228 8.63 29.66 -35.13
C LEU A 228 8.32 31.17 -35.10
N PRO A 229 8.19 31.89 -36.24
CA PRO A 229 7.80 33.30 -36.24
C PRO A 229 6.42 33.55 -35.60
N ALA A 230 5.39 32.81 -36.02
CA ALA A 230 4.04 32.99 -35.49
C ALA A 230 3.93 32.60 -34.00
N ALA A 231 4.72 31.62 -33.56
CA ALA A 231 4.83 31.24 -32.16
C ALA A 231 5.38 32.38 -31.30
N ILE A 232 6.50 32.98 -31.74
CA ILE A 232 7.16 34.11 -31.07
C ILE A 232 6.20 35.30 -30.95
N GLU A 233 5.45 35.63 -32.02
CA GLU A 233 4.46 36.71 -32.02
C GLU A 233 3.32 36.46 -31.03
N SER A 234 2.73 35.26 -31.06
CA SER A 234 1.59 34.91 -30.20
C SER A 234 1.96 34.89 -28.71
N TYR A 235 3.14 34.35 -28.36
CA TYR A 235 3.67 34.45 -27.00
C TYR A 235 3.91 35.91 -26.59
N GLY A 236 4.38 36.76 -27.52
CA GLY A 236 4.49 38.20 -27.31
C GLY A 236 3.14 38.87 -27.01
N LYS A 237 2.07 38.49 -27.71
CA LYS A 237 0.72 39.02 -27.47
C LYS A 237 0.18 38.60 -26.11
N ALA A 238 0.36 37.34 -25.72
CA ALA A 238 0.00 36.86 -24.37
C ALA A 238 0.70 37.69 -23.28
N LEU A 239 2.00 37.94 -23.44
CA LEU A 239 2.79 38.76 -22.51
C LEU A 239 2.38 40.24 -22.48
N SER A 240 1.76 40.76 -23.55
CA SER A 240 1.21 42.13 -23.57
C SER A 240 -0.11 42.27 -22.80
N LEU A 241 -0.91 41.20 -22.73
CA LEU A 241 -2.17 41.14 -21.98
C LEU A 241 -1.93 40.79 -20.51
N ASP A 242 -1.00 39.87 -20.26
CA ASP A 242 -0.53 39.51 -18.93
C ASP A 242 1.01 39.45 -18.91
N PRO A 243 1.68 40.52 -18.44
CA PRO A 243 3.14 40.54 -18.28
C PRO A 243 3.71 39.46 -17.35
N ASN A 244 2.88 38.84 -16.50
CA ASN A 244 3.27 37.80 -15.55
C ASN A 244 3.09 36.38 -16.09
N HIS A 245 2.69 36.22 -17.36
CA HIS A 245 2.49 34.92 -17.99
C HIS A 245 3.81 34.15 -18.23
N THR A 246 4.21 33.32 -17.27
CA THR A 246 5.54 32.67 -17.23
C THR A 246 5.77 31.69 -18.38
N GLU A 247 4.77 30.86 -18.73
CA GLU A 247 4.92 29.82 -19.76
C GLU A 247 5.23 30.40 -21.15
N SER A 248 4.63 31.55 -21.49
CA SER A 248 4.90 32.26 -22.75
C SER A 248 6.36 32.72 -22.86
N ARG A 249 6.95 33.15 -21.75
CA ARG A 249 8.34 33.64 -21.72
C ARG A 249 9.35 32.50 -21.84
N ILE A 250 9.15 31.40 -21.10
CA ILE A 250 10.03 30.23 -21.17
C ILE A 250 9.99 29.55 -22.55
N ALA A 251 8.80 29.42 -23.13
CA ALA A 251 8.65 28.83 -24.46
C ALA A 251 9.39 29.64 -25.54
N ARG A 252 9.35 30.97 -25.45
CA ARG A 252 10.06 31.86 -26.38
C ARG A 252 11.58 31.80 -26.21
N ALA A 253 12.08 31.74 -24.97
CA ALA A 253 13.52 31.60 -24.68
C ALA A 253 14.12 30.31 -25.26
N GLY A 254 13.43 29.17 -25.11
CA GLY A 254 13.87 27.89 -25.66
C GLY A 254 14.04 27.92 -27.18
N LEU A 255 13.07 28.53 -27.88
CA LEU A 255 13.15 28.73 -29.34
C LEU A 255 14.36 29.56 -29.76
N TYR A 256 14.74 30.56 -28.97
CA TYR A 256 15.95 31.33 -29.23
C TYR A 256 17.23 30.49 -29.05
N ILE A 257 17.32 29.58 -28.08
CA ILE A 257 18.48 28.68 -27.90
C ILE A 257 18.65 27.73 -29.08
N ASP A 258 17.54 27.11 -29.51
CA ASP A 258 17.54 26.15 -30.61
C ASP A 258 17.92 26.81 -31.94
N THR A 259 17.51 28.06 -32.14
CA THR A 259 17.86 28.87 -33.32
C THR A 259 19.18 29.64 -33.19
N ARG A 260 19.99 29.35 -32.15
CA ARG A 260 21.29 30.00 -31.88
C ARG A 260 21.22 31.53 -31.69
N ARG A 261 20.06 32.05 -31.27
CA ARG A 261 19.81 33.45 -30.93
C ARG A 261 20.07 33.69 -29.44
N ASP A 262 21.31 33.46 -29.02
CA ASP A 262 21.68 33.38 -27.60
C ASP A 262 21.44 34.68 -26.82
N ALA A 263 21.53 35.85 -27.48
CA ALA A 263 21.32 37.14 -26.85
C ALA A 263 19.84 37.38 -26.47
N GLU A 264 18.92 37.08 -27.39
CA GLU A 264 17.48 37.16 -27.13
C GLU A 264 17.03 36.08 -26.14
N ALA A 265 17.61 34.87 -26.21
CA ALA A 265 17.39 33.83 -25.22
C ALA A 265 17.76 34.32 -23.81
N LEU A 266 18.95 34.92 -23.67
CA LEU A 266 19.41 35.43 -22.39
C LEU A 266 18.52 36.55 -21.84
N ALA A 267 18.01 37.45 -22.70
CA ALA A 267 17.09 38.51 -22.28
C ALA A 267 15.78 37.96 -21.70
N ASP A 268 15.16 36.96 -22.35
CA ASP A 268 13.95 36.31 -21.85
C ASP A 268 14.22 35.49 -20.57
N ILE A 269 15.37 34.82 -20.49
CA ILE A 269 15.82 34.07 -19.30
C ILE A 269 15.95 35.00 -18.10
N GLU A 270 16.59 36.16 -18.24
CA GLU A 270 16.79 37.09 -17.12
C GLU A 270 15.47 37.78 -16.69
N GLU A 271 14.58 38.13 -17.63
CA GLU A 271 13.26 38.67 -17.28
C GLU A 271 12.36 37.60 -16.62
N ALA A 272 12.48 36.33 -17.02
CA ALA A 272 11.80 35.21 -16.37
C ALA A 272 12.29 35.04 -14.92
N ARG A 273 13.60 35.13 -14.68
CA ARG A 273 14.18 35.07 -13.33
C ARG A 273 13.73 36.25 -12.46
N LYS A 274 13.53 37.44 -13.04
CA LYS A 274 13.05 38.63 -12.31
C LYS A 274 11.59 38.50 -11.85
N ARG A 275 10.70 38.04 -12.74
CA ARG A 275 9.26 37.95 -12.46
C ARG A 275 8.86 36.66 -11.76
N SER A 276 9.60 35.60 -12.02
CA SER A 276 9.39 34.27 -11.46
C SER A 276 10.70 33.71 -10.91
N PRO A 277 11.21 34.23 -9.76
CA PRO A 277 12.50 33.81 -9.20
C PRO A 277 12.59 32.33 -8.81
N ARG A 278 11.46 31.62 -8.79
CA ARG A 278 11.36 30.19 -8.47
C ARG A 278 11.24 29.29 -9.71
N GLU A 279 11.53 29.81 -10.90
CA GLU A 279 11.47 29.05 -12.17
C GLU A 279 12.84 28.44 -12.55
N PRO A 280 13.03 27.10 -12.39
CA PRO A 280 14.33 26.44 -12.56
C PRO A 280 14.75 26.25 -14.02
N ARG A 281 13.80 26.27 -14.98
CA ARG A 281 14.11 26.07 -16.41
C ARG A 281 15.06 27.15 -16.94
N ALA A 282 14.89 28.38 -16.47
CA ALA A 282 15.72 29.53 -16.84
C ALA A 282 17.20 29.33 -16.42
N ALA A 283 17.45 28.83 -15.21
CA ALA A 283 18.79 28.58 -14.69
C ALA A 283 19.53 27.46 -15.45
N TYR A 284 18.82 26.40 -15.83
CA TYR A 284 19.43 25.33 -16.62
C TYR A 284 19.72 25.72 -18.06
N MET A 285 18.81 26.45 -18.70
CA MET A 285 19.05 27.01 -20.03
C MET A 285 20.34 27.85 -20.04
N LYS A 286 20.60 28.59 -18.95
CA LYS A 286 21.88 29.30 -18.75
C LYS A 286 23.08 28.35 -18.59
N ALA A 287 22.96 27.26 -17.82
CA ALA A 287 24.01 26.26 -17.68
C ALA A 287 24.42 25.63 -19.02
N LEU A 288 23.43 25.30 -19.87
CA LEU A 288 23.67 24.77 -21.22
C LEU A 288 24.43 25.74 -22.11
N LEU A 289 24.06 27.03 -22.09
CA LEU A 289 24.77 28.07 -22.84
C LEU A 289 26.21 28.24 -22.35
N LEU A 290 26.47 28.13 -21.05
CA LEU A 290 27.80 28.22 -20.45
C LEU A 290 28.69 27.00 -20.75
N GLU A 291 28.12 25.79 -20.71
CA GLU A 291 28.84 24.56 -21.05
C GLU A 291 29.23 24.53 -22.53
N ARG A 292 28.32 24.98 -23.41
CA ARG A 292 28.62 25.15 -24.85
C ARG A 292 29.73 26.16 -25.10
N ALA A 293 29.90 27.14 -24.22
CA ALA A 293 30.99 28.10 -24.23
C ALA A 293 32.29 27.59 -23.55
N GLY A 294 32.34 26.32 -23.12
CA GLY A 294 33.50 25.71 -22.46
C GLY A 294 33.72 26.15 -21.00
N GLN A 295 32.78 26.90 -20.42
CA GLN A 295 32.92 27.50 -19.10
C GLN A 295 32.50 26.54 -17.98
N ARG A 296 33.33 25.53 -17.68
CA ARG A 296 33.00 24.43 -16.76
C ARG A 296 32.62 24.88 -15.33
N ALA A 297 33.32 25.88 -14.77
CA ALA A 297 33.02 26.37 -13.42
C ALA A 297 31.71 27.19 -13.37
N PRO A 298 31.48 28.20 -14.23
CA PRO A 298 30.17 28.85 -14.35
C PRO A 298 29.02 27.90 -14.66
N ALA A 299 29.24 26.89 -15.51
CA ALA A 299 28.23 25.87 -15.82
C ALA A 299 27.84 25.07 -14.56
N ARG A 300 28.82 24.61 -13.76
CA ARG A 300 28.54 23.95 -12.48
C ARG A 300 27.83 24.87 -11.48
N ALA A 301 28.13 26.17 -11.46
CA ALA A 301 27.43 27.14 -10.60
C ALA A 301 25.96 27.31 -11.02
N ALA A 302 25.67 27.40 -12.32
CA ALA A 302 24.30 27.46 -12.83
C ALA A 302 23.53 26.15 -12.58
N LEU A 303 24.18 24.98 -12.67
CA LEU A 303 23.59 23.70 -12.23
C LEU A 303 23.33 23.69 -10.71
N GLY A 304 24.17 24.37 -9.92
CA GLY A 304 23.95 24.62 -8.49
C GLY A 304 22.68 25.43 -8.21
N GLU A 305 22.38 26.44 -9.01
CA GLU A 305 21.12 27.22 -8.91
C GLU A 305 19.90 26.33 -9.22
N VAL A 306 20.00 25.47 -10.23
CA VAL A 306 18.94 24.52 -10.59
C VAL A 306 18.60 23.60 -9.42
N VAL A 307 19.60 22.97 -8.81
CA VAL A 307 19.37 22.09 -7.65
C VAL A 307 18.94 22.90 -6.42
N GLY A 308 19.45 24.11 -6.22
CA GLY A 308 19.01 25.00 -5.13
C GLY A 308 17.52 25.39 -5.21
N LEU A 309 16.96 25.45 -6.42
CA LEU A 309 15.53 25.71 -6.65
C LEU A 309 14.68 24.45 -6.54
N LEU A 310 15.23 23.28 -6.90
CA LEU A 310 14.48 22.02 -6.97
C LEU A 310 14.58 21.15 -5.71
N ASP A 311 15.71 21.15 -5.01
CA ASP A 311 15.92 20.40 -3.75
C ASP A 311 14.89 20.77 -2.66
N PRO A 312 14.51 22.06 -2.46
CA PRO A 312 13.49 22.42 -1.46
C PRO A 312 12.08 21.99 -1.83
N VAL A 313 11.83 21.67 -3.11
CA VAL A 313 10.50 21.26 -3.58
C VAL A 313 10.40 19.75 -3.43
N PRO A 314 9.46 19.23 -2.63
CA PRO A 314 9.39 17.78 -2.43
C PRO A 314 9.14 17.08 -3.76
N ILE A 315 9.89 16.00 -4.01
CA ILE A 315 9.92 15.32 -5.30
C ILE A 315 8.52 14.82 -5.74
N ASP A 316 7.61 14.58 -4.79
CA ASP A 316 6.22 14.22 -5.06
C ASP A 316 5.42 15.29 -5.80
N PHE A 317 5.80 16.57 -5.68
CA PHE A 317 5.20 17.66 -6.45
C PHE A 317 5.81 17.75 -7.86
N ILE A 318 7.07 17.34 -8.02
CA ILE A 318 7.79 17.38 -9.29
C ILE A 318 7.54 16.11 -10.13
N ARG A 319 7.12 15.00 -9.51
CA ARG A 319 7.00 13.69 -10.18
C ARG A 319 6.10 13.66 -11.42
N TYR A 320 5.19 14.63 -11.55
CA TYR A 320 4.29 14.79 -12.69
C TYR A 320 4.77 15.82 -13.72
N ARG A 321 6.01 16.30 -13.57
CA ARG A 321 6.65 17.28 -14.43
C ARG A 321 7.96 16.68 -14.97
N PRO A 322 7.91 15.80 -16.00
CA PRO A 322 9.08 15.07 -16.52
C PRO A 322 10.26 15.98 -16.87
N GLN A 323 9.97 17.19 -17.35
CA GLN A 323 10.98 18.18 -17.66
C GLN A 323 11.80 18.58 -16.43
N LEU A 324 11.16 18.81 -15.28
CA LEU A 324 11.84 19.16 -14.04
C LEU A 324 12.56 17.96 -13.40
N LEU A 325 12.04 16.74 -13.60
CA LEU A 325 12.70 15.52 -13.17
C LEU A 325 14.00 15.27 -13.94
N LEU A 326 13.94 15.36 -15.27
CA LEU A 326 15.14 15.25 -16.10
C LEU A 326 16.16 16.31 -15.69
N LEU A 327 15.68 17.53 -15.47
CA LEU A 327 16.47 18.67 -15.09
C LEU A 327 17.26 18.45 -13.79
N ALA A 328 16.57 18.08 -12.71
CA ALA A 328 17.21 17.78 -11.43
C ALA A 328 18.14 16.56 -11.54
N GLY A 329 17.71 15.50 -12.22
CA GLY A 329 18.48 14.26 -12.37
C GLY A 329 19.80 14.46 -13.10
N LEU A 330 19.78 15.18 -14.22
CA LEU A 330 20.98 15.49 -14.98
C LEU A 330 21.89 16.46 -14.22
N ALA A 331 21.33 17.47 -13.54
CA ALA A 331 22.10 18.42 -12.76
C ALA A 331 22.88 17.70 -11.62
N HIS A 332 22.22 16.86 -10.83
CA HIS A 332 22.90 16.08 -9.78
C HIS A 332 23.91 15.07 -10.33
N PHE A 333 23.60 14.38 -11.44
CA PHE A 333 24.54 13.44 -12.04
C PHE A 333 25.82 14.15 -12.49
N ALA A 334 25.69 15.31 -13.14
CA ALA A 334 26.82 16.13 -13.57
C ALA A 334 27.63 16.72 -12.38
N LEU A 335 27.00 16.83 -11.20
CA LEU A 335 27.63 17.25 -9.95
C LEU A 335 28.24 16.08 -9.15
N ASP A 336 28.21 14.84 -9.67
CA ASP A 336 28.65 13.60 -9.01
C ASP A 336 27.82 13.22 -7.77
N GLU A 337 26.61 13.76 -7.66
CA GLU A 337 25.66 13.52 -6.58
C GLU A 337 24.71 12.36 -6.93
N TYR A 338 25.27 11.17 -7.20
CA TYR A 338 24.52 10.03 -7.77
C TYR A 338 23.28 9.63 -6.95
N GLY A 339 23.38 9.65 -5.62
CA GLY A 339 22.26 9.32 -4.73
C GLY A 339 21.11 10.34 -4.83
N LYS A 340 21.40 11.61 -5.12
CA LYS A 340 20.38 12.64 -5.39
C LYS A 340 19.86 12.56 -6.82
N ALA A 341 20.71 12.21 -7.78
CA ALA A 341 20.32 12.08 -9.20
C ALA A 341 19.30 10.96 -9.43
N LEU A 342 19.51 9.82 -8.77
CA LEU A 342 18.75 8.60 -8.95
C LEU A 342 17.22 8.79 -8.86
N PRO A 343 16.63 9.37 -7.80
CA PRO A 343 15.17 9.46 -7.67
C PRO A 343 14.53 10.32 -8.78
N PHE A 344 15.20 11.36 -9.24
CA PHE A 344 14.70 12.20 -10.32
C PHE A 344 14.78 11.49 -11.68
N LEU A 345 15.92 10.85 -11.99
CA LEU A 345 16.11 10.10 -13.23
C LEU A 345 15.17 8.88 -13.31
N GLU A 346 14.89 8.22 -12.19
CA GLU A 346 13.92 7.13 -12.11
C GLU A 346 12.51 7.59 -12.46
N LEU A 347 12.06 8.68 -11.84
CA LEU A 347 10.74 9.25 -12.12
C LEU A 347 10.65 9.75 -13.57
N PHE A 348 11.74 10.32 -14.09
CA PHE A 348 11.80 10.71 -15.49
C PHE A 348 11.69 9.50 -16.42
N HIS A 349 12.50 8.45 -16.21
CA HIS A 349 12.48 7.25 -17.03
C HIS A 349 11.12 6.56 -17.02
N ARG A 350 10.40 6.59 -15.89
CA ARG A 350 9.01 6.10 -15.81
C ARG A 350 8.05 6.91 -16.69
N ALA A 351 8.25 8.21 -16.78
CA ALA A 351 7.44 9.08 -17.63
C ALA A 351 7.86 8.98 -19.12
N GLN A 352 9.14 8.76 -19.40
CA GLN A 352 9.74 8.75 -20.74
C GLN A 352 10.81 7.64 -20.87
N PRO A 353 10.39 6.39 -21.12
CA PRO A 353 11.30 5.25 -21.24
C PRO A 353 12.06 5.26 -22.57
N GLY A 354 13.15 4.48 -22.64
CA GLY A 354 13.91 4.27 -23.88
C GLY A 354 14.79 5.45 -24.32
N THR A 355 14.96 6.45 -23.47
CA THR A 355 15.84 7.60 -23.72
C THR A 355 17.29 7.29 -23.32
N PRO A 356 18.28 8.09 -23.78
CA PRO A 356 19.69 7.93 -23.38
C PRO A 356 19.94 8.01 -21.86
N ALA A 357 19.01 8.57 -21.07
CA ALA A 357 19.05 8.57 -19.62
C ALA A 357 19.16 7.14 -19.02
N SER A 358 18.77 6.11 -19.77
CA SER A 358 18.85 4.70 -19.36
C SER A 358 20.28 4.20 -19.09
N LYS A 359 21.27 4.71 -19.83
CA LYS A 359 22.70 4.37 -19.60
C LYS A 359 23.21 4.99 -18.30
N VAL A 360 22.82 6.24 -18.04
CA VAL A 360 23.14 6.96 -16.81
C VAL A 360 22.56 6.22 -15.60
N LEU A 361 21.29 5.82 -15.68
CA LEU A 361 20.64 5.01 -14.65
C LEU A 361 21.33 3.66 -14.44
N SER A 362 21.66 2.92 -15.51
CA SER A 362 22.33 1.62 -15.41
C SER A 362 23.66 1.70 -14.66
N GLN A 363 24.46 2.72 -14.92
CA GLN A 363 25.72 2.93 -14.22
C GLN A 363 25.52 3.14 -12.73
N ILE A 364 24.55 3.99 -12.35
CA ILE A 364 24.20 4.22 -10.94
C ILE A 364 23.76 2.90 -10.29
N TYR A 365 22.84 2.16 -10.94
CA TYR A 365 22.34 0.90 -10.41
C TYR A 365 23.39 -0.19 -10.26
N MET A 366 24.30 -0.36 -11.22
CA MET A 366 25.37 -1.34 -11.12
C MET A 366 26.33 -1.00 -9.97
N ARG A 367 26.60 0.30 -9.73
CA ARG A 367 27.41 0.76 -8.59
C ARG A 367 26.73 0.48 -7.25
N GLU A 368 25.41 0.55 -7.22
CA GLU A 368 24.59 0.22 -6.06
C GLU A 368 24.27 -1.29 -5.94
N ASN A 369 24.91 -2.15 -6.74
CA ASN A 369 24.69 -3.59 -6.77
C ASN A 369 23.21 -3.96 -7.07
N ASN A 370 22.57 -3.23 -7.97
CA ASN A 370 21.18 -3.38 -8.37
C ASN A 370 21.04 -3.78 -9.86
N PRO A 371 21.41 -5.02 -10.22
CA PRO A 371 21.46 -5.47 -11.61
C PRO A 371 20.08 -5.58 -12.26
N ASP A 372 19.03 -5.80 -11.46
CA ASP A 372 17.64 -5.86 -11.93
C ASP A 372 17.25 -4.56 -12.64
N ARG A 373 17.41 -3.43 -11.95
CA ARG A 373 17.04 -2.13 -12.50
C ARG A 373 17.96 -1.72 -13.65
N ALA A 374 19.23 -2.11 -13.61
CA ALA A 374 20.16 -1.90 -14.71
C ALA A 374 19.68 -2.61 -15.99
N ILE A 375 19.19 -3.85 -15.89
CA ILE A 375 18.60 -4.59 -17.03
C ILE A 375 17.33 -3.91 -17.52
N ASP A 376 16.44 -3.54 -16.61
CA ASP A 376 15.11 -3.03 -16.95
C ASP A 376 15.17 -1.73 -17.76
N VAL A 377 16.15 -0.86 -17.45
CA VAL A 377 16.36 0.37 -18.22
C VAL A 377 17.14 0.13 -19.53
N LEU A 378 18.06 -0.84 -19.55
CA LEU A 378 18.91 -1.10 -20.72
C LEU A 378 18.25 -1.97 -21.79
N GLU A 379 17.43 -2.97 -21.45
CA GLU A 379 16.78 -3.85 -22.44
C GLU A 379 15.99 -3.05 -23.50
N PRO A 380 15.10 -2.10 -23.14
CA PRO A 380 14.37 -1.31 -24.12
C PRO A 380 15.28 -0.41 -24.94
N TYR A 381 16.31 0.18 -24.31
CA TYR A 381 17.26 1.04 -24.97
C TYR A 381 18.10 0.28 -26.00
N VAL A 382 18.67 -0.88 -25.65
CA VAL A 382 19.45 -1.72 -26.57
C VAL A 382 18.61 -2.20 -27.76
N ARG A 383 17.31 -2.44 -27.59
CA ARG A 383 16.41 -2.78 -28.72
C ARG A 383 16.31 -1.64 -29.73
N SER A 384 16.27 -0.39 -29.26
CA SER A 384 16.26 0.80 -30.13
C SER A 384 17.65 1.14 -30.67
N PHE A 385 18.72 0.72 -29.99
CA PHE A 385 20.11 1.05 -30.30
C PHE A 385 21.03 -0.20 -30.20
N PRO A 386 20.89 -1.21 -31.09
CA PRO A 386 21.50 -2.54 -30.92
C PRO A 386 23.03 -2.59 -31.04
N ASN A 387 23.66 -1.54 -31.57
CA ASN A 387 25.11 -1.49 -31.79
C ASN A 387 25.87 -0.71 -30.70
N ASP A 388 25.20 -0.28 -29.63
CA ASP A 388 25.84 0.41 -28.51
C ASP A 388 26.60 -0.61 -27.62
N SER A 389 27.90 -0.81 -27.88
CA SER A 389 28.76 -1.79 -27.20
C SER A 389 28.82 -1.58 -25.68
N GLN A 390 28.74 -0.33 -25.23
CA GLN A 390 28.71 -0.01 -23.80
C GLN A 390 27.40 -0.49 -23.17
N ALA A 391 26.27 -0.28 -23.84
CA ALA A 391 24.99 -0.78 -23.36
C ALA A 391 24.91 -2.32 -23.37
N LEU A 392 25.48 -3.00 -24.39
CA LEU A 392 25.50 -4.46 -24.50
C LEU A 392 26.30 -5.14 -23.37
N THR A 393 27.49 -4.64 -23.08
CA THR A 393 28.36 -5.19 -22.02
C THR A 393 27.80 -4.90 -20.63
N GLN A 394 27.25 -3.71 -20.39
CA GLN A 394 26.54 -3.38 -19.14
C GLN A 394 25.32 -4.27 -18.94
N LEU A 395 24.56 -4.55 -20.00
CA LEU A 395 23.40 -5.44 -19.94
C LEU A 395 23.79 -6.89 -19.64
N SER A 396 24.84 -7.41 -20.29
CA SER A 396 25.34 -8.77 -20.00
C SER A 396 25.87 -8.93 -18.58
N ALA A 397 26.65 -7.96 -18.09
CA ALA A 397 27.13 -7.98 -16.72
C ALA A 397 25.96 -7.97 -15.73
N ALA A 398 24.96 -7.13 -15.99
CA ALA A 398 23.76 -7.09 -15.16
C ALA A 398 23.00 -8.44 -15.20
N TYR A 399 22.87 -9.11 -16.35
CA TYR A 399 22.26 -10.45 -16.42
C TYR A 399 23.02 -11.49 -15.59
N LEU A 400 24.35 -11.46 -15.60
CA LEU A 400 25.17 -12.38 -14.80
C LEU A 400 24.99 -12.15 -13.30
N VAL A 401 25.09 -10.90 -12.84
CA VAL A 401 24.90 -10.59 -11.40
C VAL A 401 23.48 -10.94 -10.95
N LYS A 402 22.48 -10.81 -11.84
CA LYS A 402 21.10 -11.22 -11.57
C LYS A 402 20.87 -12.73 -11.58
N GLY A 403 21.82 -13.54 -12.04
CA GLY A 403 21.61 -14.99 -12.22
C GLY A 403 20.66 -15.30 -13.39
N ARG A 404 20.71 -14.51 -14.47
CA ARG A 404 20.09 -14.80 -15.78
C ARG A 404 21.15 -15.15 -16.84
N PRO A 405 21.94 -16.19 -16.61
CA PRO A 405 23.07 -16.55 -17.46
C PRO A 405 22.68 -16.89 -18.89
N ALA A 406 21.56 -17.59 -19.12
CA ALA A 406 21.12 -17.94 -20.47
C ALA A 406 20.89 -16.70 -21.36
N LYS A 407 20.39 -15.59 -20.77
CA LYS A 407 20.23 -14.32 -21.48
C LYS A 407 21.57 -13.66 -21.79
N ALA A 408 22.51 -13.69 -20.86
CA ALA A 408 23.87 -13.20 -21.10
C ALA A 408 24.57 -14.01 -22.21
N THR A 409 24.42 -15.34 -22.20
CA THR A 409 24.93 -16.25 -23.24
C THR A 409 24.41 -15.85 -24.61
N GLN A 410 23.10 -15.72 -24.76
CA GLN A 410 22.46 -15.34 -26.02
C GLN A 410 22.92 -13.95 -26.48
N LEU A 411 22.93 -12.97 -25.58
CA LEU A 411 23.31 -11.59 -25.89
C LEU A 411 24.75 -11.49 -26.40
N MET A 412 25.68 -12.24 -25.79
CA MET A 412 27.08 -12.25 -26.22
C MET A 412 27.29 -13.03 -27.52
N GLN A 413 26.56 -14.13 -27.72
CA GLN A 413 26.57 -14.85 -29.01
C GLN A 413 26.06 -13.98 -30.15
N ASP A 414 24.99 -13.22 -29.93
CA ASP A 414 24.45 -12.29 -30.92
C ASP A 414 25.42 -11.13 -31.18
N ALA A 415 26.03 -10.57 -30.14
CA ALA A 415 27.06 -9.54 -30.29
C ALA A 415 28.29 -10.04 -31.09
N LEU A 416 28.71 -11.29 -30.90
CA LEU A 416 29.81 -11.92 -31.63
C LEU A 416 29.52 -12.11 -33.13
N LYS A 417 28.24 -12.22 -33.53
CA LYS A 417 27.86 -12.24 -34.97
C LYS A 417 28.15 -10.90 -35.65
N SER A 418 28.02 -9.80 -34.90
CA SER A 418 28.25 -8.45 -35.41
C SER A 418 29.70 -8.00 -35.28
N ARG A 419 30.40 -8.41 -34.21
CA ARG A 419 31.79 -8.04 -33.94
C ARG A 419 32.48 -9.10 -33.07
N ASP A 420 33.54 -9.72 -33.60
CA ASP A 420 34.42 -10.60 -32.81
C ASP A 420 35.26 -9.77 -31.83
N ALA A 421 35.07 -9.99 -30.52
CA ALA A 421 35.73 -9.24 -29.46
C ALA A 421 36.07 -10.14 -28.26
N PRO A 422 37.32 -10.12 -27.75
CA PRO A 422 37.75 -10.97 -26.62
C PRO A 422 36.88 -10.82 -25.36
N GLU A 423 36.37 -9.61 -25.09
CA GLU A 423 35.49 -9.32 -23.97
C GLU A 423 34.16 -10.09 -24.03
N TYR A 424 33.66 -10.43 -25.23
CA TYR A 424 32.42 -11.19 -25.38
C TYR A 424 32.64 -12.68 -25.07
N HIS A 425 33.78 -13.26 -25.44
CA HIS A 425 34.09 -14.68 -25.20
C HIS A 425 34.26 -15.03 -23.72
N THR A 426 34.89 -14.16 -22.94
CA THR A 426 35.04 -14.35 -21.48
C THR A 426 33.68 -14.26 -20.78
N VAL A 427 32.88 -13.24 -21.11
CA VAL A 427 31.53 -13.07 -20.53
C VAL A 427 30.62 -14.23 -20.92
N LEU A 428 30.75 -14.74 -22.15
CA LEU A 428 30.02 -15.93 -22.63
C LEU A 428 30.37 -17.19 -21.82
N GLY A 429 31.66 -17.47 -21.58
CA GLY A 429 32.07 -18.64 -20.79
C GLY A 429 31.57 -18.59 -19.34
N ILE A 430 31.60 -17.41 -18.71
CA ILE A 430 31.04 -17.19 -17.36
C ILE A 430 29.52 -17.37 -17.36
N ALA A 431 28.84 -16.86 -18.38
CA ALA A 431 27.41 -17.04 -18.56
C ALA A 431 27.03 -18.52 -18.68
N MET A 432 27.69 -19.27 -19.56
CA MET A 432 27.42 -20.70 -19.76
C MET A 432 27.53 -21.49 -18.44
N ASN A 433 28.56 -21.21 -17.63
CA ASN A 433 28.77 -21.88 -16.34
C ASN A 433 27.59 -21.65 -15.39
N GLN A 434 27.21 -20.38 -15.22
CA GLN A 434 26.10 -20.02 -14.37
C GLN A 434 24.76 -20.59 -14.87
N SER A 435 24.60 -20.82 -16.18
CA SER A 435 23.38 -21.44 -16.75
C SER A 435 23.26 -22.94 -16.53
N GLY A 436 24.25 -23.58 -15.89
CA GLY A 436 24.26 -25.03 -15.68
C GLY A 436 24.81 -25.82 -16.86
N ASP A 437 25.10 -25.17 -17.99
CA ASP A 437 25.91 -25.74 -19.08
C ASP A 437 27.39 -25.76 -18.67
N SER A 438 27.67 -26.57 -17.65
CA SER A 438 29.01 -26.68 -17.07
C SER A 438 30.00 -27.28 -18.08
N SER A 439 29.54 -28.16 -18.97
CA SER A 439 30.36 -28.75 -20.03
C SER A 439 30.71 -27.77 -21.14
N GLY A 440 29.74 -26.99 -21.64
CA GLY A 440 29.95 -25.98 -22.66
C GLY A 440 30.78 -24.81 -22.12
N ALA A 441 30.54 -24.41 -20.87
CA ALA A 441 31.36 -23.43 -20.18
C ALA A 441 32.81 -23.89 -20.03
N LEU A 442 33.03 -25.16 -19.65
CA LEU A 442 34.35 -25.75 -19.56
C LEU A 442 35.10 -25.64 -20.90
N ALA A 443 34.45 -26.03 -22.01
CA ALA A 443 35.04 -25.95 -23.34
C ALA A 443 35.34 -24.50 -23.76
N GLN A 444 34.40 -23.58 -23.55
CA GLN A 444 34.54 -22.17 -23.94
C GLN A 444 35.64 -21.47 -23.14
N LEU A 445 35.70 -21.68 -21.82
CA LEU A 445 36.71 -21.09 -20.95
C LEU A 445 38.08 -21.72 -21.17
N ASP A 446 38.16 -23.04 -21.39
CA ASP A 446 39.42 -23.75 -21.71
C ASP A 446 39.99 -23.28 -23.06
N ALA A 447 39.17 -23.14 -24.11
CA ALA A 447 39.60 -22.60 -25.39
C ALA A 447 40.06 -21.13 -25.29
N THR A 448 39.32 -20.31 -24.53
CA THR A 448 39.66 -18.90 -24.28
C THR A 448 41.01 -18.79 -23.57
N PHE A 449 41.22 -19.58 -22.52
CA PHE A 449 42.45 -19.56 -21.73
C PHE A 449 43.66 -20.16 -22.46
N ARG A 450 43.46 -21.18 -23.31
CA ARG A 450 44.54 -21.70 -24.18
C ARG A 450 44.99 -20.69 -25.24
N LYS A 451 44.05 -19.94 -25.81
CA LYS A 451 44.33 -18.93 -26.84
C LYS A 451 45.09 -17.74 -26.27
N ASP A 452 44.73 -17.30 -25.08
CA ASP A 452 45.46 -16.27 -24.35
C ASP A 452 45.48 -16.56 -22.84
N PRO A 453 46.57 -17.19 -22.34
CA PRO A 453 46.73 -17.47 -20.92
C PRO A 453 46.73 -16.22 -20.03
N ARG A 454 46.88 -15.00 -20.60
CA ARG A 454 46.83 -13.73 -19.85
C ARG A 454 45.41 -13.34 -19.42
N GLN A 455 44.39 -14.04 -19.91
CA GLN A 455 42.99 -13.82 -19.52
C GLN A 455 42.67 -14.51 -18.19
N ILE A 456 43.12 -13.90 -17.09
CA ILE A 456 42.96 -14.43 -15.73
C ILE A 456 41.49 -14.68 -15.35
N GLN A 457 40.56 -13.86 -15.86
CA GLN A 457 39.12 -14.05 -15.60
C GLN A 457 38.57 -15.36 -16.17
N ALA A 458 39.11 -15.86 -17.30
CA ALA A 458 38.71 -17.16 -17.84
C ALA A 458 39.23 -18.31 -16.96
N GLY A 459 40.47 -18.23 -16.48
CA GLY A 459 41.07 -19.25 -15.61
C GLY A 459 40.41 -19.34 -14.23
N LEU A 460 40.01 -18.20 -13.64
CA LEU A 460 39.29 -18.15 -12.35
C LEU A 460 37.92 -18.83 -12.42
N ALA A 461 37.23 -18.75 -13.57
CA ALA A 461 35.96 -19.44 -13.78
C ALA A 461 36.13 -20.94 -14.08
N LEU A 462 37.28 -21.35 -14.63
CA LEU A 462 37.56 -22.71 -15.08
C LEU A 462 37.90 -23.69 -13.92
N VAL A 463 38.68 -23.28 -12.93
CA VAL A 463 39.17 -24.19 -11.86
C VAL A 463 38.06 -24.77 -10.98
N PRO A 464 37.08 -23.99 -10.45
CA PRO A 464 35.99 -24.55 -9.64
C PRO A 464 35.10 -25.55 -10.40
N LEU A 465 34.97 -25.36 -11.71
CA LEU A 465 34.22 -26.29 -12.58
C LEU A 465 34.88 -27.65 -12.64
N LEU A 466 36.20 -27.70 -12.85
CA LEU A 466 36.98 -28.94 -12.85
C LEU A 466 36.85 -29.71 -11.52
N LEU A 467 36.82 -28.99 -10.38
CA LEU A 467 36.67 -29.60 -9.05
C LEU A 467 35.32 -30.25 -8.81
N ARG A 468 34.23 -29.66 -9.31
CA ARG A 468 32.89 -30.26 -9.20
C ARG A 468 32.73 -31.52 -10.04
N GLN A 469 33.44 -31.60 -11.16
CA GLN A 469 33.45 -32.77 -12.05
C GLN A 469 34.37 -33.90 -11.56
N GLY A 470 35.03 -33.74 -10.41
CA GLY A 470 36.00 -34.70 -9.90
C GLY A 470 37.35 -34.68 -10.65
N GLU A 471 37.55 -33.74 -11.58
CA GLU A 471 38.79 -33.58 -12.36
C GLU A 471 39.87 -32.81 -11.60
N ALA A 472 40.13 -33.22 -10.36
CA ALA A 472 40.99 -32.49 -9.44
C ALA A 472 42.44 -32.32 -9.96
N ALA A 473 42.97 -33.29 -10.71
CA ALA A 473 44.31 -33.19 -11.30
C ALA A 473 44.44 -32.08 -12.37
N ARG A 474 43.43 -31.90 -13.23
CA ARG A 474 43.41 -30.81 -14.22
C ARG A 474 43.18 -29.44 -13.57
N ALA A 475 42.36 -29.40 -12.52
CA ALA A 475 42.16 -28.19 -11.73
C ALA A 475 43.50 -27.66 -11.17
N VAL A 476 44.39 -28.55 -10.72
CA VAL A 476 45.74 -28.20 -10.27
C VAL A 476 46.59 -27.62 -11.41
N GLN A 477 46.58 -28.22 -12.61
CA GLN A 477 47.36 -27.72 -13.76
C GLN A 477 46.98 -26.29 -14.16
N VAL A 478 45.68 -25.98 -14.23
CA VAL A 478 45.18 -24.64 -14.59
C VAL A 478 45.53 -23.63 -13.48
N ALA A 479 45.37 -24.01 -12.22
CA ALA A 479 45.72 -23.15 -11.09
C ALA A 479 47.24 -22.82 -11.08
N ASP A 480 48.10 -23.81 -11.31
CA ASP A 480 49.56 -23.62 -11.38
C ASP A 480 49.98 -22.75 -12.58
N GLN A 481 49.28 -22.82 -13.71
CA GLN A 481 49.55 -21.93 -14.86
C GLN A 481 49.21 -20.46 -14.57
N MET A 482 48.10 -20.19 -13.87
CA MET A 482 47.78 -18.82 -13.44
C MET A 482 48.82 -18.31 -12.42
N LEU A 483 49.29 -19.17 -11.53
CA LEU A 483 50.35 -18.85 -10.57
C LEU A 483 51.71 -18.59 -11.25
N LYS A 484 52.02 -19.19 -12.39
CA LYS A 484 53.24 -18.82 -13.15
C LYS A 484 53.23 -17.36 -13.60
N GLN A 485 52.06 -16.79 -13.88
CA GLN A 485 51.91 -15.40 -14.33
C GLN A 485 51.75 -14.42 -13.18
N ARG A 486 51.11 -14.85 -12.10
CA ARG A 486 50.90 -14.08 -10.88
C ARG A 486 51.29 -14.92 -9.65
N PRO A 487 52.59 -15.14 -9.41
CA PRO A 487 53.08 -16.05 -8.37
C PRO A 487 52.76 -15.60 -6.96
N ASP A 488 52.50 -14.31 -6.77
CA ASP A 488 52.22 -13.70 -5.48
C ASP A 488 50.71 -13.43 -5.26
N ASP A 489 49.83 -13.91 -6.14
CA ASP A 489 48.38 -13.73 -6.01
C ASP A 489 47.79 -14.72 -4.99
N ALA A 490 47.38 -14.19 -3.84
CA ALA A 490 46.89 -14.98 -2.72
C ALA A 490 45.55 -15.70 -2.99
N ALA A 491 44.70 -15.15 -3.86
CA ALA A 491 43.43 -15.80 -4.25
C ALA A 491 43.70 -17.04 -5.10
N LEU A 492 44.69 -16.97 -6.00
CA LEU A 492 45.13 -18.10 -6.81
C LEU A 492 45.79 -19.20 -5.95
N LEU A 493 46.59 -18.83 -4.94
CA LEU A 493 47.22 -19.77 -4.02
C LEU A 493 46.16 -20.56 -3.20
N ASN A 494 45.12 -19.88 -2.71
CA ASN A 494 44.00 -20.52 -2.01
C ASN A 494 43.25 -21.52 -2.91
N LEU A 495 42.92 -21.10 -4.13
CA LEU A 495 42.21 -21.93 -5.09
C LEU A 495 43.00 -23.20 -5.46
N ALA A 496 44.32 -23.08 -5.62
CA ALA A 496 45.21 -24.20 -5.82
C ALA A 496 45.27 -25.14 -4.60
N GLY A 497 45.17 -24.61 -3.37
CA GLY A 497 45.09 -25.39 -2.13
C GLY A 497 43.83 -26.25 -2.05
N ILE A 498 42.66 -25.67 -2.37
CA ILE A 498 41.39 -26.40 -2.44
C ILE A 498 41.47 -27.54 -3.46
N ALA A 499 42.03 -27.26 -4.65
CA ALA A 499 42.17 -28.24 -5.70
C ALA A 499 43.03 -29.45 -5.28
N LYS A 500 44.16 -29.19 -4.59
CA LYS A 500 45.04 -30.25 -4.08
C LYS A 500 44.39 -31.05 -2.93
N ALA A 501 43.61 -30.41 -2.05
CA ALA A 501 42.93 -31.10 -0.94
C ALA A 501 41.90 -32.11 -1.45
N GLN A 502 41.13 -31.72 -2.47
CA GLN A 502 40.13 -32.60 -3.09
C GLN A 502 40.78 -33.68 -3.97
N ALA A 503 41.98 -33.43 -4.50
CA ALA A 503 42.80 -34.43 -5.19
C ALA A 503 43.46 -35.46 -4.23
N GLY A 504 43.31 -35.31 -2.91
CA GLY A 504 43.95 -36.16 -1.90
C GLY A 504 45.41 -35.79 -1.59
N ASP A 505 45.97 -34.76 -2.24
CA ASP A 505 47.29 -34.21 -1.90
C ASP A 505 47.17 -33.25 -0.71
N PHE A 506 46.93 -33.82 0.48
CA PHE A 506 46.81 -33.05 1.71
C PHE A 506 48.11 -32.30 2.09
N GLY A 507 49.27 -32.83 1.68
CA GLY A 507 50.57 -32.19 1.87
C GLY A 507 50.74 -30.94 1.02
N GLY A 508 50.46 -31.02 -0.29
CA GLY A 508 50.50 -29.89 -1.20
C GLY A 508 49.39 -28.87 -0.97
N ALA A 509 48.21 -29.31 -0.53
CA ALA A 509 47.12 -28.44 -0.12
C ALA A 509 47.54 -27.55 1.06
N ARG A 510 48.13 -28.16 2.09
CA ARG A 510 48.64 -27.43 3.26
C ARG A 510 49.71 -26.42 2.86
N ARG A 511 50.69 -26.80 2.02
CA ARG A 511 51.71 -25.85 1.51
C ARG A 511 51.10 -24.66 0.79
N ASN A 512 50.09 -24.87 -0.05
CA ASN A 512 49.44 -23.80 -0.80
C ASN A 512 48.59 -22.88 0.10
N PHE A 513 47.89 -23.44 1.10
CA PHE A 513 47.17 -22.64 2.09
C PHE A 513 48.14 -21.82 2.97
N ASP A 514 49.23 -22.44 3.43
CA ASP A 514 50.27 -21.74 4.21
C ASP A 514 50.95 -20.65 3.38
N ALA A 515 51.21 -20.89 2.08
CA ALA A 515 51.74 -19.89 1.16
C ALA A 515 50.75 -18.74 0.91
N ALA A 516 49.45 -19.02 0.76
CA ALA A 516 48.42 -17.98 0.65
C ALA A 516 48.40 -17.08 1.89
N LEU A 517 48.50 -17.69 3.09
CA LEU A 517 48.57 -16.98 4.36
C LEU A 517 49.89 -16.23 4.57
N ALA A 518 51.00 -16.68 3.97
CA ALA A 518 52.24 -15.92 3.99
C ALA A 518 52.15 -14.61 3.17
N ARG A 519 51.30 -14.56 2.14
CA ARG A 519 51.07 -13.34 1.34
C ARG A 519 50.05 -12.41 1.97
N ASP A 520 48.96 -12.99 2.45
CA ASP A 520 47.97 -12.28 3.24
C ASP A 520 47.47 -13.18 4.38
N GLY A 521 48.03 -12.96 5.56
CA GLY A 521 47.70 -13.73 6.76
C GLY A 521 46.28 -13.54 7.26
N LYS A 522 45.52 -12.61 6.68
CA LYS A 522 44.13 -12.31 7.05
C LYS A 522 43.11 -13.10 6.24
N LEU A 523 43.53 -13.88 5.23
CA LEU A 523 42.61 -14.64 4.40
C LEU A 523 41.95 -15.79 5.17
N ILE A 524 40.61 -15.75 5.27
CA ILE A 524 39.83 -16.75 6.02
C ILE A 524 39.66 -18.07 5.25
N ALA A 525 39.51 -18.00 3.93
CA ALA A 525 39.26 -19.19 3.11
C ALA A 525 40.37 -20.26 3.23
N PRO A 526 41.69 -19.92 3.19
CA PRO A 526 42.76 -20.89 3.47
C PRO A 526 42.72 -21.47 4.89
N GLN A 527 42.33 -20.68 5.90
CA GLN A 527 42.25 -21.13 7.29
C GLN A 527 41.12 -22.14 7.50
N LEU A 528 39.94 -21.88 6.91
CA LEU A 528 38.82 -22.83 6.89
C LEU A 528 39.20 -24.13 6.16
N GLY A 529 39.95 -24.01 5.06
CA GLY A 529 40.51 -25.15 4.34
C GLY A 529 41.36 -26.06 5.25
N LEU A 530 42.23 -25.47 6.07
CA LEU A 530 43.04 -26.20 7.06
C LEU A 530 42.19 -26.80 8.20
N ALA A 531 41.15 -26.11 8.68
CA ALA A 531 40.26 -26.62 9.73
C ALA A 531 39.45 -27.84 9.26
N ARG A 532 38.89 -27.78 8.04
CA ARG A 532 38.17 -28.90 7.42
C ARG A 532 39.09 -30.09 7.17
N LEU A 533 40.34 -29.83 6.76
CA LEU A 533 41.37 -30.85 6.63
C LEU A 533 41.64 -31.56 7.96
N ASP A 534 41.69 -30.82 9.07
CA ASP A 534 41.89 -31.37 10.42
C ASP A 534 40.65 -32.17 10.92
N ILE A 535 39.41 -31.72 10.63
CA ILE A 535 38.18 -32.49 10.92
C ILE A 535 38.16 -33.81 10.15
N ALA A 536 38.50 -33.76 8.85
CA ALA A 536 38.53 -34.92 7.97
C ALA A 536 39.60 -35.94 8.39
N THR A 537 40.74 -35.47 8.91
CA THR A 537 41.82 -36.31 9.45
C THR A 537 41.63 -36.65 10.93
N THR A 538 40.46 -36.38 11.51
CA THR A 538 40.08 -36.65 12.91
C THR A 538 40.95 -35.98 13.99
N ALA A 539 41.70 -34.95 13.60
CA ALA A 539 42.48 -34.11 14.50
C ALA A 539 41.57 -33.07 15.19
N ASN A 540 40.64 -33.54 16.04
CA ASN A 540 39.59 -32.73 16.67
C ASN A 540 40.13 -31.53 17.47
N ASP A 541 41.27 -31.70 18.15
CA ASP A 541 41.89 -30.62 18.93
C ASP A 541 42.46 -29.53 18.01
N SER A 542 43.15 -29.92 16.94
CA SER A 542 43.66 -28.99 15.92
C SER A 542 42.52 -28.27 15.20
N ALA A 543 41.46 -28.99 14.83
CA ALA A 543 40.25 -28.43 14.22
C ALA A 543 39.56 -27.42 15.15
N MET A 544 39.38 -27.77 16.43
CA MET A 544 38.83 -26.90 17.46
C MET A 544 39.67 -25.64 17.63
N GLN A 545 41.00 -25.77 17.69
CA GLN A 545 41.92 -24.64 17.80
C GLN A 545 41.83 -23.72 16.59
N ARG A 546 41.81 -24.26 15.36
CA ARG A 546 41.71 -23.46 14.13
C ARG A 546 40.37 -22.77 14.00
N LEU A 547 39.26 -23.46 14.23
CA LEU A 547 37.93 -22.87 14.19
C LEU A 547 37.78 -21.79 15.27
N LYS A 548 38.32 -22.00 16.48
CA LYS A 548 38.38 -20.95 17.51
C LYS A 548 39.23 -19.76 17.07
N ALA A 549 40.36 -19.98 16.40
CA ALA A 549 41.20 -18.89 15.89
C ALA A 549 40.46 -18.07 14.82
N ILE A 550 39.77 -18.72 13.88
CA ILE A 550 38.94 -18.07 12.87
C ILE A 550 37.83 -17.27 13.54
N LEU A 551 37.11 -17.88 14.49
CA LEU A 551 36.02 -17.23 15.21
C LEU A 551 36.51 -16.12 16.16
N LYS A 552 37.77 -16.16 16.60
CA LYS A 552 38.39 -15.06 17.36
C LYS A 552 38.69 -13.86 16.47
N ALA A 553 39.04 -14.11 15.21
CA ALA A 553 39.29 -13.05 14.22
C ALA A 553 37.98 -12.52 13.60
N ASP A 554 37.03 -13.40 13.34
CA ASP A 554 35.71 -13.12 12.79
C ASP A 554 34.66 -14.01 13.47
N GLU A 555 34.08 -13.47 14.56
CA GLU A 555 33.04 -14.15 15.33
C GLU A 555 31.76 -14.44 14.55
N ARG A 556 31.63 -13.84 13.35
CA ARG A 556 30.47 -13.93 12.47
C ARG A 556 30.68 -14.89 11.30
N ASN A 557 31.77 -15.66 11.31
CA ASN A 557 32.03 -16.60 10.24
C ASN A 557 31.05 -17.80 10.28
N VAL A 558 30.08 -17.81 9.37
CA VAL A 558 29.01 -18.81 9.27
C VAL A 558 29.56 -20.22 9.10
N GLU A 559 30.52 -20.35 8.18
CA GLU A 559 31.13 -21.63 7.84
C GLU A 559 31.86 -22.23 9.05
N ALA A 560 32.62 -21.41 9.78
CA ALA A 560 33.28 -21.84 11.00
C ALA A 560 32.30 -22.16 12.14
N LEU A 561 31.21 -21.39 12.31
CA LEU A 561 30.18 -21.66 13.32
C LEU A 561 29.40 -22.95 13.02
N TYR A 562 29.05 -23.18 11.76
CA TYR A 562 28.38 -24.41 11.34
C TYR A 562 29.30 -25.63 11.52
N ASP A 563 30.55 -25.54 11.07
CA ASP A 563 31.56 -26.59 11.24
C ASP A 563 31.85 -26.86 12.74
N MET A 564 31.79 -25.81 13.59
CA MET A 564 31.88 -25.92 15.06
C MET A 564 30.64 -26.57 15.68
N ALA A 565 29.42 -26.19 15.28
CA ALA A 565 28.18 -26.78 15.79
C ALA A 565 28.11 -28.27 15.45
N ALA A 566 28.51 -28.65 14.24
CA ALA A 566 28.63 -30.04 13.82
C ALA A 566 29.67 -30.80 14.67
N LEU A 567 30.85 -30.20 14.92
CA LEU A 567 31.88 -30.77 15.78
C LEU A 567 31.37 -30.96 17.22
N LEU A 568 30.68 -29.97 17.80
CA LEU A 568 30.12 -30.02 19.17
C LEU A 568 29.00 -31.06 19.31
N GLN A 569 28.13 -31.18 18.31
CA GLN A 569 27.09 -32.20 18.30
C GLN A 569 27.69 -33.62 18.23
N ARG A 570 28.75 -33.82 17.43
CA ARG A 570 29.52 -35.09 17.38
C ARG A 570 30.19 -35.42 18.72
N MET A 571 30.53 -34.40 19.51
CA MET A 571 31.09 -34.51 20.84
C MET A 571 30.03 -34.60 21.97
N GLY A 572 28.73 -34.59 21.65
CA GLY A 572 27.63 -34.74 22.63
C GLY A 572 27.27 -33.48 23.43
N LYS A 573 27.76 -32.30 23.04
CA LYS A 573 27.54 -31.03 23.78
C LYS A 573 26.32 -30.27 23.22
N LEU A 574 25.11 -30.65 23.64
CA LEU A 574 23.87 -30.22 23.00
C LEU A 574 23.49 -28.74 23.23
N GLU A 575 23.66 -28.20 24.44
CA GLU A 575 23.38 -26.76 24.66
C GLU A 575 24.36 -25.86 23.90
N ASP A 576 25.64 -26.23 23.88
CA ASP A 576 26.66 -25.50 23.13
C ASP A 576 26.45 -25.61 21.63
N ALA A 577 26.02 -26.78 21.15
CA ALA A 577 25.64 -26.97 19.75
C ALA A 577 24.43 -26.11 19.36
N GLN A 578 23.37 -26.07 20.18
CA GLN A 578 22.21 -25.22 19.93
C GLN A 578 22.61 -23.74 19.86
N ARG A 579 23.36 -23.23 20.83
CA ARG A 579 23.83 -21.84 20.82
C ARG A 579 24.72 -21.52 19.62
N THR A 580 25.59 -22.46 19.25
CA THR A 580 26.48 -22.28 18.09
C THR A 580 25.69 -22.31 16.78
N LEU A 581 24.66 -23.16 16.69
CA LEU A 581 23.78 -23.26 15.54
C LEU A 581 22.83 -22.07 15.41
N GLU A 582 22.31 -21.54 16.51
CA GLU A 582 21.56 -20.28 16.56
C GLU A 582 22.40 -19.13 16.01
N ARG A 583 23.67 -19.05 16.41
CA ARG A 583 24.62 -18.08 15.85
C ARG A 583 24.85 -18.33 14.35
N ALA A 584 25.06 -19.58 13.93
CA ALA A 584 25.28 -19.93 12.53
C ALA A 584 24.06 -19.58 11.66
N SER A 585 22.85 -19.93 12.08
CA SER A 585 21.59 -19.61 11.39
C SER A 585 21.33 -18.11 11.31
N GLY A 586 21.59 -17.37 12.39
CA GLY A 586 21.50 -15.91 12.41
C GLY A 586 22.44 -15.22 11.41
N LEU A 587 23.48 -15.91 10.95
CA LEU A 587 24.46 -15.41 9.99
C LEU A 587 24.34 -16.09 8.62
N ALA A 588 23.58 -17.18 8.51
CA ALA A 588 23.46 -17.99 7.30
C ALA A 588 22.91 -17.18 6.12
N THR A 589 23.35 -17.55 4.92
CA THR A 589 23.01 -16.85 3.68
C THR A 589 22.24 -17.78 2.75
N LYS A 590 21.67 -17.25 1.66
CA LYS A 590 20.99 -18.08 0.63
C LYS A 590 21.88 -19.16 0.02
N SER A 591 23.19 -18.91 -0.03
CA SER A 591 24.19 -19.86 -0.50
C SER A 591 24.47 -20.98 0.50
N ASP A 592 24.05 -20.83 1.75
CA ASP A 592 24.24 -21.82 2.81
C ASP A 592 23.06 -21.84 3.82
N PRO A 593 21.91 -22.46 3.47
CA PRO A 593 20.73 -22.52 4.33
C PRO A 593 20.78 -23.65 5.37
N ARG A 594 21.88 -24.41 5.40
CA ARG A 594 21.99 -25.63 6.23
C ARG A 594 21.78 -25.34 7.72
N PRO A 595 22.30 -24.23 8.29
CA PRO A 595 22.07 -23.94 9.70
C PRO A 595 20.59 -23.67 10.05
N ASP A 596 19.81 -23.06 9.13
CA ASP A 596 18.43 -22.65 9.40
C ASP A 596 17.47 -23.84 9.50
N PHE A 597 17.56 -24.80 8.59
CA PHE A 597 16.74 -26.02 8.64
C PHE A 597 16.96 -26.80 9.93
N ALA A 598 18.23 -26.92 10.34
CA ALA A 598 18.61 -27.64 11.54
C ALA A 598 18.03 -26.96 12.80
N LEU A 599 17.86 -25.64 12.80
CA LEU A 599 17.32 -24.89 13.93
C LEU A 599 15.77 -24.86 13.98
N ILE A 600 15.07 -24.77 12.85
CA ILE A 600 13.59 -24.79 12.80
C ILE A 600 13.04 -26.07 13.42
N GLU A 601 13.63 -27.20 13.01
CA GLU A 601 13.25 -28.51 13.50
C GLU A 601 13.49 -28.62 15.02
N LEU A 602 14.59 -28.05 15.50
CA LEU A 602 14.89 -28.01 16.93
C LEU A 602 13.82 -27.22 17.72
N HIS A 603 13.33 -26.09 17.22
CA HIS A 603 12.31 -25.26 17.89
C HIS A 603 10.90 -25.83 17.86
N LEU A 604 10.47 -26.43 16.75
CA LEU A 604 9.16 -27.07 16.65
C LEU A 604 9.01 -28.21 17.67
N ARG A 605 10.07 -29.03 17.85
CA ARG A 605 10.09 -30.09 18.87
C ARG A 605 9.99 -29.56 20.30
N GLN A 606 10.40 -28.31 20.53
CA GLN A 606 10.32 -27.63 21.83
C GLN A 606 8.99 -26.89 22.06
N ASN A 607 8.00 -27.05 21.16
CA ASN A 607 6.73 -26.31 21.15
C ASN A 607 6.93 -24.77 21.10
N ARG A 608 8.04 -24.32 20.50
CA ARG A 608 8.38 -22.91 20.32
C ARG A 608 8.03 -22.47 18.91
N ALA A 609 6.73 -22.47 18.59
CA ALA A 609 6.24 -22.15 17.25
C ALA A 609 6.61 -20.72 16.80
N SER A 610 6.76 -19.79 17.74
CA SER A 610 7.23 -18.43 17.44
C SER A 610 8.69 -18.43 17.01
N ALA A 611 9.57 -19.06 17.79
CA ALA A 611 10.99 -19.17 17.45
C ALA A 611 11.22 -19.94 16.14
N ALA A 612 10.43 -20.99 15.91
CA ALA A 612 10.44 -21.71 14.64
C ALA A 612 10.00 -20.81 13.47
N LEU A 613 9.00 -19.95 13.67
CA LEU A 613 8.52 -19.03 12.63
C LEU A 613 9.59 -18.04 12.25
N ASP A 614 10.32 -17.53 13.23
CA ASP A 614 11.37 -16.54 12.99
C ASP A 614 12.48 -17.13 12.09
N VAL A 615 12.91 -18.36 12.37
CA VAL A 615 13.93 -19.03 11.55
C VAL A 615 13.36 -19.47 10.19
N ALA A 616 12.13 -19.97 10.13
CA ALA A 616 11.49 -20.40 8.89
C ALA A 616 11.23 -19.23 7.93
N LYS A 617 10.89 -18.05 8.47
CA LYS A 617 10.84 -16.79 7.71
C LYS A 617 12.20 -16.46 7.12
N GLY A 618 13.25 -16.50 7.95
CA GLY A 618 14.62 -16.25 7.52
C GLY A 618 15.05 -17.19 6.41
N LEU A 619 14.73 -18.48 6.53
CA LEU A 619 15.04 -19.49 5.52
C LEU A 619 14.26 -19.31 4.23
N LEU A 620 12.94 -19.06 4.30
CA LEU A 620 12.14 -18.79 3.11
C LEU A 620 12.63 -17.55 2.37
N ALA A 621 13.01 -16.50 3.10
CA ALA A 621 13.58 -15.29 2.51
C ALA A 621 14.91 -15.57 1.78
N LYS A 622 15.67 -16.56 2.25
CA LYS A 622 16.92 -17.01 1.63
C LYS A 622 16.66 -17.91 0.41
N VAL A 623 15.73 -18.87 0.51
CA VAL A 623 15.50 -19.93 -0.49
C VAL A 623 14.00 -20.11 -0.77
N PRO A 624 13.40 -19.21 -1.59
CA PRO A 624 11.95 -19.14 -1.74
C PRO A 624 11.31 -20.26 -2.58
N ASP A 625 12.11 -20.94 -3.43
CA ASP A 625 11.61 -21.84 -4.48
C ASP A 625 11.73 -23.34 -4.16
N ASP A 626 12.11 -23.71 -2.94
CA ASP A 626 12.23 -25.12 -2.50
C ASP A 626 10.93 -25.61 -1.82
N VAL A 627 10.36 -26.74 -2.28
CA VAL A 627 9.09 -27.29 -1.76
C VAL A 627 9.14 -27.61 -0.27
N ARG A 628 10.30 -28.02 0.23
CA ARG A 628 10.52 -28.36 1.64
C ARG A 628 10.54 -27.10 2.49
N VAL A 629 11.14 -26.02 1.98
CA VAL A 629 11.11 -24.71 2.65
C VAL A 629 9.68 -24.21 2.74
N LEU A 630 8.91 -24.27 1.64
CA LEU A 630 7.52 -23.81 1.60
C LEU A 630 6.61 -24.64 2.52
N HIS A 631 6.75 -25.96 2.51
CA HIS A 631 5.99 -26.83 3.41
C HIS A 631 6.32 -26.54 4.88
N THR A 632 7.61 -26.45 5.21
CA THR A 632 8.07 -26.12 6.57
C THR A 632 7.54 -24.76 7.01
N TYR A 633 7.55 -23.78 6.12
CA TYR A 633 7.04 -22.45 6.41
C TYR A 633 5.52 -22.44 6.64
N ALA A 634 4.73 -23.08 5.77
CA ALA A 634 3.26 -23.12 5.90
C ALA A 634 2.80 -23.80 7.21
N ARG A 635 3.49 -24.86 7.62
CA ARG A 635 3.23 -25.53 8.91
C ARG A 635 3.47 -24.60 10.08
N VAL A 636 4.58 -23.87 10.03
CA VAL A 636 4.94 -22.94 11.10
C VAL A 636 3.99 -21.73 11.12
N GLN A 637 3.50 -21.27 9.96
CA GLN A 637 2.47 -20.22 9.86
C GLN A 637 1.15 -20.65 10.52
N LEU A 638 0.68 -21.86 10.24
CA LEU A 638 -0.54 -22.39 10.85
C LEU A 638 -0.40 -22.61 12.36
N ALA A 639 0.76 -23.08 12.83
CA ALA A 639 1.07 -23.18 14.26
C ALA A 639 1.08 -21.81 14.97
N GLN A 640 1.15 -20.72 14.20
CA GLN A 640 1.10 -19.34 14.67
C GLN A 640 -0.25 -18.67 14.40
N GLY A 641 -1.22 -19.36 13.78
CA GLY A 641 -2.53 -18.82 13.41
C GLY A 641 -2.54 -17.98 12.12
N ASP A 642 -1.46 -17.98 11.34
CA ASP A 642 -1.35 -17.26 10.06
C ASP A 642 -1.94 -18.08 8.90
N ASN A 643 -3.27 -18.03 8.81
CA ASN A 643 -4.01 -18.77 7.80
C ASN A 643 -3.79 -18.21 6.38
N LEU A 644 -3.87 -16.89 6.17
CA LEU A 644 -3.72 -16.31 4.84
C LEU A 644 -2.32 -16.49 4.27
N GLY A 645 -1.29 -16.32 5.10
CA GLY A 645 0.09 -16.54 4.69
C GLY A 645 0.32 -18.01 4.33
N ALA A 646 -0.27 -18.94 5.09
CA ALA A 646 -0.19 -20.36 4.75
C ALA A 646 -0.81 -20.65 3.37
N ARG A 647 -1.99 -20.10 3.02
CA ARG A 647 -2.62 -20.31 1.69
C ARG A 647 -1.65 -20.02 0.55
N GLN A 648 -1.00 -18.86 0.61
CA GLN A 648 -0.11 -18.38 -0.44
C GLN A 648 1.12 -19.27 -0.58
N THR A 649 1.74 -19.61 0.54
CA THR A 649 2.88 -20.54 0.59
C THR A 649 2.51 -21.89 -0.03
N LEU A 650 1.31 -22.39 0.26
CA LEU A 650 0.84 -23.71 -0.15
C LEU A 650 0.50 -23.83 -1.63
N VAL A 651 0.15 -22.73 -2.32
CA VAL A 651 0.05 -22.73 -3.80
C VAL A 651 1.41 -23.02 -4.42
N GLY A 652 2.45 -22.37 -3.89
CA GLY A 652 3.82 -22.61 -4.29
C GLY A 652 4.26 -24.05 -3.99
N ALA A 653 3.87 -24.58 -2.83
CA ALA A 653 4.16 -25.96 -2.44
C ALA A 653 3.47 -26.98 -3.36
N SER A 654 2.17 -26.85 -3.59
CA SER A 654 1.39 -27.75 -4.47
C SER A 654 1.95 -27.80 -5.90
N ARG A 655 2.42 -26.66 -6.44
CA ARG A 655 3.02 -26.60 -7.78
C ARG A 655 4.31 -27.43 -7.85
N ARG A 656 5.18 -27.27 -6.84
CA ARG A 656 6.49 -27.94 -6.80
C ARG A 656 6.37 -29.43 -6.42
N ALA A 657 5.30 -29.82 -5.73
CA ALA A 657 5.01 -31.20 -5.34
C ALA A 657 4.52 -32.11 -6.49
N GLY A 658 4.09 -31.56 -7.63
CA GLY A 658 3.65 -32.38 -8.78
C GLY A 658 2.40 -33.23 -8.49
N PHE A 659 2.47 -34.55 -8.67
CA PHE A 659 1.36 -35.52 -8.49
C PHE A 659 1.56 -36.46 -7.29
N ASN A 660 2.45 -36.12 -6.36
CA ASN A 660 2.65 -36.94 -5.16
C ASN A 660 1.42 -36.85 -4.22
N ALA A 661 0.68 -37.94 -4.02
CA ALA A 661 -0.60 -37.95 -3.28
C ALA A 661 -0.47 -37.55 -1.80
N GLU A 662 0.64 -37.93 -1.17
CA GLU A 662 0.94 -37.60 0.22
C GLU A 662 1.22 -36.11 0.37
N GLN A 663 2.19 -35.59 -0.39
CA GLN A 663 2.52 -34.16 -0.38
C GLN A 663 1.32 -33.29 -0.78
N GLN A 664 0.48 -33.75 -1.71
CA GLN A 664 -0.72 -33.01 -2.11
C GLN A 664 -1.82 -33.03 -1.04
N THR A 665 -2.02 -34.14 -0.31
CA THR A 665 -3.01 -34.17 0.77
C THR A 665 -2.54 -33.38 1.99
N GLU A 666 -1.25 -33.42 2.32
CA GLU A 666 -0.65 -32.57 3.35
C GLU A 666 -0.83 -31.09 3.00
N VAL A 667 -0.57 -30.73 1.74
CA VAL A 667 -0.81 -29.37 1.26
C VAL A 667 -2.30 -29.02 1.30
N ALA A 668 -3.21 -29.93 0.92
CA ALA A 668 -4.66 -29.71 0.95
C ALA A 668 -5.21 -29.48 2.37
N ALA A 669 -4.74 -30.26 3.33
CA ALA A 669 -5.15 -30.11 4.73
C ALA A 669 -4.72 -28.74 5.28
N LEU A 670 -3.48 -28.35 5.01
CA LEU A 670 -2.99 -27.02 5.38
C LEU A 670 -3.73 -25.92 4.60
N GLN A 671 -4.15 -26.16 3.35
CA GLN A 671 -4.96 -25.23 2.56
C GLN A 671 -6.34 -25.04 3.17
N MET A 672 -6.99 -26.11 3.62
CA MET A 672 -8.29 -26.01 4.30
C MET A 672 -8.19 -25.38 5.69
N ALA A 673 -7.14 -25.70 6.46
CA ALA A 673 -6.87 -25.04 7.74
C ALA A 673 -6.63 -23.54 7.55
N ALA A 674 -5.98 -23.21 6.44
CA ALA A 674 -5.82 -21.86 5.97
C ALA A 674 -7.14 -21.27 5.44
N GLY A 675 -8.11 -22.09 5.01
CA GLY A 675 -9.43 -21.79 4.40
C GLY A 675 -9.39 -21.54 2.88
N ASP A 676 -8.33 -21.96 2.20
CA ASP A 676 -8.21 -21.99 0.74
C ASP A 676 -8.91 -23.22 0.15
N ASP A 677 -10.21 -23.11 0.12
CA ASP A 677 -11.10 -24.13 -0.37
C ASP A 677 -10.82 -24.45 -1.85
N ALA A 678 -10.60 -23.43 -2.69
CA ALA A 678 -10.26 -23.58 -4.11
C ALA A 678 -9.03 -24.48 -4.32
N ALA A 679 -7.92 -24.10 -3.70
CA ALA A 679 -6.65 -24.79 -3.83
C ALA A 679 -6.69 -26.17 -3.16
N ALA A 680 -7.41 -26.31 -2.04
CA ALA A 680 -7.62 -27.59 -1.39
C ALA A 680 -8.29 -28.59 -2.34
N ALA A 681 -9.36 -28.22 -3.06
CA ALA A 681 -9.97 -29.15 -4.03
C ALA A 681 -8.97 -29.57 -5.10
N TYR A 682 -8.19 -28.63 -5.63
CA TYR A 682 -7.22 -28.94 -6.68
C TYR A 682 -6.13 -29.92 -6.20
N SER A 683 -5.61 -29.70 -4.99
CA SER A 683 -4.65 -30.59 -4.36
C SER A 683 -5.28 -31.96 -4.03
N LEU A 684 -6.52 -31.99 -3.54
CA LEU A 684 -7.28 -33.22 -3.27
C LEU A 684 -7.59 -33.99 -4.54
N ASP A 685 -7.92 -33.31 -5.63
CA ASP A 685 -8.17 -33.94 -6.93
C ASP A 685 -6.89 -34.56 -7.50
N LYS A 686 -5.74 -33.88 -7.38
CA LYS A 686 -4.44 -34.46 -7.72
C LYS A 686 -4.12 -35.69 -6.86
N ALA A 687 -4.41 -35.62 -5.57
CA ALA A 687 -4.20 -36.74 -4.66
C ALA A 687 -5.11 -37.92 -5.00
N LEU A 688 -6.41 -37.69 -5.21
CA LEU A 688 -7.40 -38.72 -5.56
C LEU A 688 -7.21 -39.27 -6.97
N SER A 689 -6.63 -38.50 -7.89
CA SER A 689 -6.21 -38.99 -9.22
C SER A 689 -5.04 -39.96 -9.12
N ALA A 690 -4.14 -39.75 -8.17
CA ALA A 690 -3.07 -40.69 -7.87
C ALA A 690 -3.54 -41.88 -6.99
N SER A 691 -4.57 -41.70 -6.15
CA SER A 691 -5.13 -42.75 -5.26
C SER A 691 -6.60 -42.48 -4.84
N ALA A 692 -7.57 -43.22 -5.40
CA ALA A 692 -9.00 -42.87 -5.34
C ALA A 692 -9.75 -43.16 -4.02
N ASP A 693 -9.35 -44.17 -3.24
CA ASP A 693 -10.03 -44.57 -1.98
C ASP A 693 -9.36 -43.97 -0.72
N PHE A 694 -8.58 -42.90 -0.87
CA PHE A 694 -7.91 -42.24 0.26
C PHE A 694 -8.90 -41.45 1.14
N VAL A 695 -9.44 -42.11 2.19
CA VAL A 695 -10.47 -41.57 3.11
C VAL A 695 -10.18 -40.16 3.65
N PRO A 696 -8.94 -39.80 4.07
CA PRO A 696 -8.65 -38.43 4.51
C PRO A 696 -8.97 -37.37 3.47
N ALA A 697 -8.72 -37.67 2.19
CA ALA A 697 -9.08 -36.76 1.10
C ALA A 697 -10.60 -36.70 0.86
N LEU A 698 -11.33 -37.81 1.00
CA LEU A 698 -12.80 -37.86 0.81
C LEU A 698 -13.58 -37.01 1.82
N VAL A 699 -13.20 -37.03 3.09
CA VAL A 699 -13.86 -36.23 4.15
C VAL A 699 -13.66 -34.74 3.91
N LEU A 700 -12.41 -34.36 3.60
CA LEU A 700 -12.04 -32.98 3.30
C LEU A 700 -12.77 -32.47 2.06
N GLN A 701 -12.90 -33.31 1.02
CA GLN A 701 -13.62 -32.96 -0.19
C GLN A 701 -15.14 -32.77 0.05
N ALA A 702 -15.80 -33.62 0.85
CA ALA A 702 -17.25 -33.50 1.11
C ALA A 702 -17.66 -32.18 1.78
N ARG A 703 -16.88 -31.73 2.78
CA ARG A 703 -17.10 -30.45 3.47
C ARG A 703 -16.89 -29.26 2.54
N LEU A 704 -15.85 -29.38 1.72
CA LEU A 704 -15.50 -28.39 0.73
C LEU A 704 -16.59 -28.23 -0.33
N GLU A 705 -17.15 -29.33 -0.82
CA GLU A 705 -18.26 -29.35 -1.78
C GLU A 705 -19.53 -28.70 -1.20
N LEU A 706 -19.82 -28.91 0.08
CA LEU A 706 -20.94 -28.22 0.76
C LEU A 706 -20.73 -26.71 0.84
N GLY A 707 -19.52 -26.26 1.23
CA GLY A 707 -19.17 -24.84 1.25
C GLY A 707 -19.28 -24.16 -0.12
N ARG A 708 -19.15 -24.94 -1.19
CA ARG A 708 -19.27 -24.48 -2.58
C ARG A 708 -20.67 -24.59 -3.17
N ASN A 709 -21.68 -24.94 -2.37
CA ASN A 709 -23.03 -25.19 -2.84
C ASN A 709 -23.11 -26.31 -3.91
N GLU A 710 -22.33 -27.39 -3.72
CA GLU A 710 -22.35 -28.60 -4.55
C GLU A 710 -22.95 -29.80 -3.80
N PRO A 711 -24.21 -29.71 -3.33
CA PRO A 711 -24.78 -30.66 -2.38
C PRO A 711 -24.89 -32.09 -2.93
N ALA A 712 -24.95 -32.28 -4.25
CA ALA A 712 -24.97 -33.61 -4.87
C ALA A 712 -23.63 -34.36 -4.78
N LYS A 713 -22.52 -33.65 -4.97
CA LYS A 713 -21.18 -34.27 -4.84
C LYS A 713 -20.90 -34.58 -3.38
N ALA A 714 -21.21 -33.62 -2.50
CA ALA A 714 -21.06 -33.80 -1.07
C ALA A 714 -21.90 -34.97 -0.54
N GLU A 715 -23.12 -35.15 -1.05
CA GLU A 715 -23.97 -36.29 -0.73
C GLU A 715 -23.34 -37.62 -1.16
N ALA A 716 -22.74 -37.69 -2.36
CA ALA A 716 -22.06 -38.90 -2.82
C ALA A 716 -20.85 -39.25 -1.94
N ARG A 717 -20.04 -38.25 -1.57
CA ARG A 717 -18.92 -38.41 -0.64
C ARG A 717 -19.40 -38.82 0.76
N ALA A 718 -20.44 -38.19 1.29
CA ALA A 718 -21.03 -38.52 2.59
C ALA A 718 -21.59 -39.95 2.62
N ARG A 719 -22.27 -40.40 1.55
CA ARG A 719 -22.73 -41.79 1.41
C ARG A 719 -21.57 -42.77 1.31
N ARG A 720 -20.50 -42.44 0.57
CA ARG A 720 -19.28 -43.28 0.49
C ARG A 720 -18.61 -43.39 1.86
N ILE A 721 -18.57 -42.32 2.65
CA ILE A 721 -18.07 -42.33 4.03
C ILE A 721 -18.94 -43.24 4.90
N VAL A 722 -20.28 -43.15 4.82
CA VAL A 722 -21.20 -44.04 5.57
C VAL A 722 -21.04 -45.50 5.15
N GLN A 723 -20.77 -45.79 3.87
CA GLN A 723 -20.50 -47.15 3.39
C GLN A 723 -19.18 -47.70 3.92
N LEU A 724 -18.10 -46.89 3.89
CA LEU A 724 -16.79 -47.28 4.39
C LEU A 724 -16.79 -47.38 5.93
N GLN A 725 -17.58 -46.54 6.63
CA GLN A 725 -17.63 -46.41 8.10
C GLN A 725 -19.03 -45.96 8.64
N PRO A 726 -20.00 -46.88 8.87
CA PRO A 726 -21.39 -46.53 9.24
C PRO A 726 -21.61 -45.88 10.62
N LYS A 727 -20.67 -46.04 11.56
CA LYS A 727 -20.81 -45.54 12.95
C LYS A 727 -20.34 -44.09 13.13
N LEU A 728 -19.88 -43.42 12.07
CA LEU A 728 -19.25 -42.10 12.15
C LEU A 728 -20.30 -40.96 11.98
N PRO A 729 -20.57 -40.11 13.01
CA PRO A 729 -21.64 -39.10 12.98
C PRO A 729 -21.49 -38.06 11.86
N VAL A 730 -20.25 -37.77 11.43
CA VAL A 730 -19.94 -36.77 10.40
C VAL A 730 -20.66 -37.07 9.08
N GLY A 731 -20.94 -38.33 8.77
CA GLY A 731 -21.71 -38.71 7.58
C GLY A 731 -23.15 -38.15 7.63
N TYR A 732 -23.84 -38.27 8.76
CA TYR A 732 -25.23 -37.83 8.93
C TYR A 732 -25.36 -36.30 9.04
N GLN A 733 -24.41 -35.63 9.69
CA GLN A 733 -24.38 -34.16 9.74
C GLN A 733 -24.26 -33.57 8.33
N LEU A 734 -23.33 -34.08 7.51
CA LEU A 734 -23.16 -33.62 6.13
C LEU A 734 -24.44 -33.83 5.31
N LEU A 735 -25.22 -34.88 5.58
CA LEU A 735 -26.53 -35.08 4.94
C LEU A 735 -27.58 -34.02 5.33
N GLY A 736 -27.55 -33.51 6.58
CA GLY A 736 -28.44 -32.42 7.01
C GLY A 736 -28.07 -31.06 6.41
N ASP A 737 -26.78 -30.76 6.36
CA ASP A 737 -26.25 -29.56 5.69
C ASP A 737 -26.63 -29.56 4.20
N VAL A 738 -26.49 -30.73 3.53
CA VAL A 738 -26.92 -30.96 2.14
C VAL A 738 -28.40 -30.65 1.95
N ALA A 739 -29.28 -31.19 2.81
CA ALA A 739 -30.72 -31.01 2.67
C ALA A 739 -31.16 -29.56 2.90
N SER A 740 -30.53 -28.87 3.86
CA SER A 740 -30.79 -27.45 4.14
C SER A 740 -30.40 -26.55 2.96
N ALA A 741 -29.23 -26.81 2.35
CA ALA A 741 -28.77 -26.07 1.18
C ALA A 741 -29.72 -26.20 -0.03
N ARG A 742 -30.47 -27.30 -0.11
CA ARG A 742 -31.43 -27.57 -1.19
C ARG A 742 -32.83 -27.00 -0.95
N GLY A 743 -33.06 -26.26 0.13
CA GLY A 743 -34.40 -25.78 0.51
C GLY A 743 -35.37 -26.92 0.88
N GLN A 744 -34.85 -28.12 1.13
CA GLN A 744 -35.64 -29.28 1.52
C GLN A 744 -35.91 -29.23 3.01
N THR A 745 -36.69 -28.23 3.45
CA THR A 745 -36.87 -27.87 4.86
C THR A 745 -37.22 -29.08 5.73
N ARG A 746 -38.07 -30.00 5.25
CA ARG A 746 -38.44 -31.22 5.98
C ARG A 746 -37.28 -32.24 6.11
N ALA A 747 -36.56 -32.50 5.03
CA ALA A 747 -35.42 -33.42 5.03
C ALA A 747 -34.23 -32.88 5.86
N ALA A 748 -34.03 -31.57 5.85
CA ALA A 748 -33.06 -30.89 6.70
C ALA A 748 -33.39 -31.10 8.18
N ILE A 749 -34.66 -30.90 8.56
CA ILE A 749 -35.15 -31.16 9.92
C ILE A 749 -34.89 -32.63 10.32
N ASP A 750 -35.17 -33.60 9.46
CA ASP A 750 -34.99 -35.03 9.79
C ASP A 750 -33.52 -35.46 9.91
N ALA A 751 -32.64 -34.97 9.04
CA ALA A 751 -31.20 -35.27 9.11
C ALA A 751 -30.51 -34.56 10.29
N TYR A 752 -30.88 -33.30 10.60
CA TYR A 752 -30.42 -32.64 11.81
C TYR A 752 -30.96 -33.30 13.08
N ARG A 753 -32.16 -33.92 13.06
CA ARG A 753 -32.64 -34.78 14.16
C ARG A 753 -31.78 -36.03 14.32
N GLN A 754 -31.35 -36.69 13.24
CA GLN A 754 -30.46 -37.87 13.32
C GLN A 754 -29.06 -37.49 13.85
N ALA A 755 -28.50 -36.38 13.37
CA ALA A 755 -27.24 -35.83 13.90
C ALA A 755 -27.38 -35.45 15.40
N TYR A 756 -28.47 -34.76 15.78
CA TYR A 756 -28.78 -34.41 17.17
C TYR A 756 -28.97 -35.65 18.05
N LYS A 757 -29.58 -36.73 17.53
CA LYS A 757 -29.74 -38.00 18.26
C LYS A 757 -28.41 -38.74 18.45
N ALA A 758 -27.50 -38.67 17.47
CA ALA A 758 -26.15 -39.21 17.61
C ALA A 758 -25.30 -38.38 18.60
N GLN A 759 -25.40 -37.04 18.53
CA GLN A 759 -24.73 -36.08 19.43
C GLN A 759 -25.27 -34.62 19.32
N PRO A 760 -25.94 -34.03 20.34
CA PRO A 760 -26.43 -32.62 20.33
C PRO A 760 -25.36 -31.51 20.35
N THR A 761 -25.53 -30.40 19.57
CA THR A 761 -24.62 -29.22 19.58
C THR A 761 -25.34 -27.86 19.34
N SER A 762 -24.75 -26.73 19.76
CA SER A 762 -25.29 -25.35 19.54
C SER A 762 -25.52 -25.02 18.06
N ALA A 763 -24.58 -25.43 17.19
CA ALA A 763 -24.69 -25.26 15.74
C ALA A 763 -25.93 -25.96 15.18
N THR A 764 -26.18 -27.20 15.60
CA THR A 764 -27.39 -27.94 15.18
C THR A 764 -28.70 -27.33 15.72
N THR A 765 -28.69 -26.60 16.86
CA THR A 765 -29.90 -26.00 17.46
C THR A 765 -30.30 -24.65 16.87
N LEU A 766 -29.37 -23.73 16.64
CA LEU A 766 -29.66 -22.44 16.00
C LEU A 766 -30.18 -22.62 14.57
N ALA A 767 -29.62 -23.58 13.83
CA ALA A 767 -30.06 -23.95 12.49
C ALA A 767 -31.54 -24.38 12.49
N LEU A 768 -31.97 -25.11 13.53
CA LEU A 768 -33.36 -25.54 13.70
C LEU A 768 -34.32 -24.35 13.98
N LEU A 769 -33.98 -23.41 14.87
CA LEU A 769 -34.88 -22.30 15.28
C LEU A 769 -35.24 -21.29 14.19
N ARG A 770 -34.25 -20.92 13.36
CA ARG A 770 -34.48 -19.96 12.27
C ARG A 770 -35.50 -20.50 11.26
N LEU A 771 -35.42 -21.81 10.99
CA LEU A 771 -36.35 -22.49 10.09
C LEU A 771 -37.77 -22.51 10.68
N LEU A 772 -37.93 -22.65 11.99
CA LEU A 772 -39.24 -22.61 12.66
C LEU A 772 -39.86 -21.19 12.65
N SER A 773 -39.12 -20.13 12.97
CA SER A 773 -39.67 -18.76 13.07
C SER A 773 -40.18 -18.21 11.73
N ALA A 774 -39.52 -18.56 10.63
CA ALA A 774 -39.91 -18.11 9.29
C ALA A 774 -41.18 -18.81 8.79
N GLN A 775 -41.48 -20.02 9.28
CA GLN A 775 -42.70 -20.77 8.93
C GLN A 775 -43.93 -20.34 9.73
N GLY A 776 -43.81 -19.31 10.59
CA GLY A 776 -44.92 -18.88 11.46
C GLY A 776 -45.19 -19.85 12.61
N GLU A 777 -44.31 -20.82 12.85
CA GLU A 777 -44.37 -21.78 13.96
C GLU A 777 -43.94 -21.10 15.27
N ALA A 778 -44.67 -20.05 15.66
CA ALA A 778 -44.36 -19.20 16.82
C ALA A 778 -44.28 -20.00 18.13
N ALA A 779 -45.09 -21.06 18.26
CA ALA A 779 -45.13 -21.93 19.42
C ALA A 779 -43.87 -22.83 19.54
N GLU A 780 -43.48 -23.52 18.46
CA GLU A 780 -42.30 -24.41 18.45
C GLU A 780 -40.99 -23.59 18.54
N THR A 781 -40.95 -22.42 17.89
CA THR A 781 -39.84 -21.47 17.98
C THR A 781 -39.61 -21.03 19.43
N ARG A 782 -40.68 -20.61 20.11
CA ARG A 782 -40.62 -20.19 21.51
C ARG A 782 -40.23 -21.36 22.43
N SER A 783 -40.76 -22.56 22.21
CA SER A 783 -40.48 -23.76 23.03
C SER A 783 -39.03 -24.23 22.89
N THR A 784 -38.54 -24.42 21.67
CA THR A 784 -37.17 -24.88 21.38
C THR A 784 -36.13 -23.86 21.86
N ALA A 785 -36.39 -22.55 21.67
CA ALA A 785 -35.52 -21.49 22.16
C ALA A 785 -35.48 -21.46 23.69
N SER A 786 -36.63 -21.64 24.34
CA SER A 786 -36.73 -21.68 25.81
C SER A 786 -36.04 -22.92 26.39
N GLN A 787 -36.16 -24.10 25.77
CA GLN A 787 -35.49 -25.33 26.23
C GLN A 787 -33.96 -25.22 26.11
N TRP A 788 -33.47 -24.67 24.99
CA TRP A 788 -32.04 -24.41 24.81
C TRP A 788 -31.53 -23.39 25.83
N LEU A 789 -32.22 -22.26 25.99
CA LEU A 789 -31.84 -21.20 26.92
C LEU A 789 -31.96 -21.62 28.39
N LYS A 790 -32.75 -22.64 28.72
CA LYS A 790 -32.76 -23.24 30.06
C LYS A 790 -31.46 -23.97 30.38
N ALA A 791 -30.91 -24.70 29.41
CA ALA A 791 -29.61 -25.38 29.55
C ALA A 791 -28.41 -24.45 29.26
N ASN A 792 -28.63 -23.40 28.47
CA ASN A 792 -27.60 -22.49 27.95
C ASN A 792 -28.04 -21.01 28.06
N PRO A 793 -28.24 -20.46 29.28
CA PRO A 793 -28.87 -19.13 29.49
C PRO A 793 -28.08 -17.92 28.95
N ARG A 794 -26.82 -18.13 28.56
CA ARG A 794 -25.90 -17.09 28.07
C ARG A 794 -25.85 -16.97 26.55
N ASP A 795 -26.69 -17.71 25.82
CA ASP A 795 -26.72 -17.66 24.36
C ASP A 795 -27.50 -16.43 23.85
N LEU A 796 -26.80 -15.30 23.72
CA LEU A 796 -27.38 -14.00 23.32
C LEU A 796 -27.93 -14.00 21.89
N ASN A 797 -27.40 -14.85 21.01
CA ASN A 797 -27.85 -14.95 19.62
C ASN A 797 -29.29 -15.45 19.55
N ILE A 798 -29.63 -16.40 20.42
CA ILE A 798 -30.98 -16.95 20.54
C ILE A 798 -31.93 -15.91 21.18
N ARG A 799 -31.43 -14.98 22.02
CA ARG A 799 -32.23 -13.95 22.70
C ARG A 799 -32.57 -12.72 21.83
N LYS A 800 -31.62 -12.14 21.09
CA LYS A 800 -31.92 -10.99 20.19
C LYS A 800 -32.98 -11.35 19.14
N ALA A 801 -32.89 -12.58 18.61
CA ALA A 801 -33.88 -13.11 17.67
C ALA A 801 -35.32 -13.08 18.22
N LEU A 802 -35.50 -13.14 19.54
CA LEU A 802 -36.79 -13.03 20.20
C LEU A 802 -37.28 -11.57 20.34
N ALA A 803 -36.41 -10.61 20.68
CA ALA A 803 -36.78 -9.20 20.93
C ALA A 803 -37.33 -8.48 19.68
N ASP A 804 -36.63 -8.62 18.56
CA ASP A 804 -37.02 -7.94 17.31
C ASP A 804 -38.31 -8.53 16.73
N HIS A 805 -38.59 -9.80 17.00
CA HIS A 805 -39.86 -10.41 16.66
C HIS A 805 -41.04 -9.69 17.36
N LEU A 806 -40.84 -9.21 18.59
CA LEU A 806 -41.87 -8.51 19.38
C LEU A 806 -42.13 -7.06 18.92
N ALA A 807 -41.09 -6.26 18.67
CA ALA A 807 -41.24 -4.85 18.26
C ALA A 807 -42.01 -4.70 16.93
N ARG A 808 -41.78 -5.61 15.98
CA ARG A 808 -42.48 -5.63 14.69
C ARG A 808 -43.97 -5.94 14.83
N GLN A 809 -44.37 -6.62 15.91
CA GLN A 809 -45.78 -6.89 16.20
C GLN A 809 -46.47 -5.72 16.91
N GLY A 810 -45.78 -4.59 17.12
CA GLY A 810 -46.32 -3.40 17.78
C GLY A 810 -46.32 -3.48 19.30
N ASP A 811 -45.82 -4.58 19.88
CA ASP A 811 -45.69 -4.73 21.33
C ASP A 811 -44.41 -4.02 21.83
N PHE A 812 -44.47 -2.67 21.85
CA PHE A 812 -43.36 -1.82 22.32
C PHE A 812 -43.04 -2.06 23.81
N SER A 813 -43.95 -2.66 24.58
CA SER A 813 -43.75 -2.98 26.00
C SER A 813 -42.91 -4.26 26.20
N ALA A 814 -43.27 -5.35 25.51
CA ALA A 814 -42.49 -6.59 25.54
C ALA A 814 -41.12 -6.41 24.86
N ALA A 815 -41.08 -5.64 23.77
CA ALA A 815 -39.84 -5.27 23.10
C ALA A 815 -38.91 -4.48 24.02
N ARG A 816 -39.44 -3.46 24.74
CA ARG A 816 -38.68 -2.73 25.76
C ARG A 816 -38.05 -3.70 26.77
N THR A 817 -38.78 -4.70 27.25
CA THR A 817 -38.31 -5.66 28.27
C THR A 817 -37.14 -6.51 27.76
N GLU A 818 -37.22 -7.04 26.55
CA GLU A 818 -36.12 -7.82 25.97
C GLU A 818 -34.92 -6.93 25.61
N TYR A 819 -35.15 -5.72 25.09
CA TYR A 819 -34.08 -4.74 24.84
C TYR A 819 -33.36 -4.34 26.13
N GLU A 820 -34.10 -4.04 27.20
CA GLU A 820 -33.50 -3.79 28.51
C GLU A 820 -32.71 -5.00 29.02
N THR A 821 -33.19 -6.22 28.78
CA THR A 821 -32.48 -7.45 29.18
C THR A 821 -31.18 -7.65 28.39
N ILE A 822 -31.20 -7.40 27.08
CA ILE A 822 -30.00 -7.40 26.24
C ILE A 822 -29.02 -6.34 26.76
N LEU A 823 -29.49 -5.14 27.07
CA LEU A 823 -28.67 -4.03 27.57
C LEU A 823 -28.09 -4.30 28.97
N LYS A 824 -28.62 -5.23 29.78
CA LYS A 824 -27.96 -5.68 31.01
C LYS A 824 -26.63 -6.38 30.73
N THR A 825 -26.56 -7.12 29.63
CA THR A 825 -25.35 -7.84 29.20
C THR A 825 -24.52 -7.08 28.16
N ALA A 826 -25.16 -6.20 27.38
CA ALA A 826 -24.57 -5.42 26.30
C ALA A 826 -25.01 -3.94 26.37
N PRO A 827 -24.62 -3.19 27.43
CA PRO A 827 -25.14 -1.83 27.69
C PRO A 827 -24.75 -0.76 26.66
N GLY A 828 -23.86 -1.10 25.72
CA GLY A 828 -23.34 -0.20 24.71
C GLY A 828 -23.91 -0.38 23.30
N ASP A 829 -24.91 -1.24 23.13
CA ASP A 829 -25.52 -1.48 21.81
C ASP A 829 -26.32 -0.23 21.35
N ALA A 830 -25.71 0.55 20.46
CA ALA A 830 -26.27 1.81 19.97
C ALA A 830 -27.55 1.63 19.15
N GLU A 831 -27.68 0.49 18.46
CA GLU A 831 -28.87 0.14 17.69
C GLU A 831 -30.05 -0.08 18.65
N VAL A 832 -29.83 -0.90 19.68
CA VAL A 832 -30.83 -1.16 20.72
C VAL A 832 -31.19 0.12 21.48
N LEU A 833 -30.23 1.01 21.76
CA LEU A 833 -30.49 2.30 22.41
C LEU A 833 -31.30 3.26 21.54
N ASN A 834 -30.97 3.40 20.27
CA ASN A 834 -31.72 4.25 19.35
C ASN A 834 -33.16 3.75 19.16
N ASN A 835 -33.34 2.44 19.00
CA ASN A 835 -34.65 1.83 18.87
C ASN A 835 -35.48 2.01 20.15
N LEU A 836 -34.84 1.96 21.32
CA LEU A 836 -35.49 2.29 22.60
C LEU A 836 -35.87 3.78 22.69
N ALA A 837 -35.00 4.72 22.28
CA ALA A 837 -35.32 6.16 22.29
C ALA A 837 -36.54 6.49 21.41
N ASN A 838 -36.62 5.88 20.23
CA ASN A 838 -37.77 6.02 19.34
C ASN A 838 -39.04 5.40 19.95
N ALA A 839 -38.96 4.21 20.54
CA ALA A 839 -40.08 3.62 21.26
C ALA A 839 -40.59 4.54 22.40
N LEU A 840 -39.69 5.26 23.08
CA LEU A 840 -40.03 6.22 24.14
C LEU A 840 -40.67 7.52 23.63
N LEU A 841 -40.19 8.07 22.49
CA LEU A 841 -40.84 9.23 21.85
C LEU A 841 -42.27 8.91 21.42
N GLN A 842 -42.52 7.69 20.94
CA GLN A 842 -43.87 7.21 20.61
C GLN A 842 -44.76 7.06 21.86
N LEU A 843 -44.17 6.65 22.99
CA LEU A 843 -44.81 6.62 24.30
C LEU A 843 -44.94 8.03 24.95
N LYS A 844 -44.53 9.11 24.26
CA LYS A 844 -44.59 10.52 24.71
C LYS A 844 -43.73 10.85 25.94
N ASP A 845 -42.74 10.03 26.25
CA ASP A 845 -41.79 10.29 27.34
C ASP A 845 -40.54 11.03 26.81
N VAL A 846 -40.68 12.34 26.58
CA VAL A 846 -39.61 13.19 25.97
C VAL A 846 -38.35 13.24 26.84
N LYS A 847 -38.50 13.20 28.17
CA LYS A 847 -37.35 13.24 29.09
C LYS A 847 -36.57 11.93 29.06
N ALA A 848 -37.24 10.78 29.10
CA ALA A 848 -36.57 9.49 28.95
C ALA A 848 -35.96 9.34 27.56
N ALA A 849 -36.66 9.80 26.52
CA ALA A 849 -36.15 9.82 25.16
C ALA A 849 -34.88 10.65 25.02
N LEU A 850 -34.81 11.86 25.60
CA LEU A 850 -33.61 12.70 25.56
C LEU A 850 -32.41 11.98 26.20
N ALA A 851 -32.61 11.39 27.39
CA ALA A 851 -31.54 10.66 28.09
C ALA A 851 -31.06 9.42 27.29
N VAL A 852 -31.95 8.69 26.62
CA VAL A 852 -31.58 7.55 25.80
C VAL A 852 -30.96 7.99 24.46
N ALA A 853 -31.43 9.08 23.86
CA ALA A 853 -30.88 9.64 22.62
C ALA A 853 -29.47 10.20 22.82
N GLU A 854 -29.20 10.86 23.95
CA GLU A 854 -27.84 11.29 24.32
C GLU A 854 -26.90 10.09 24.47
N ARG A 855 -27.37 9.00 25.11
CA ARG A 855 -26.61 7.74 25.19
C ARG A 855 -26.39 7.13 23.81
N ALA A 856 -27.40 7.16 22.94
CA ALA A 856 -27.29 6.66 21.58
C ALA A 856 -26.24 7.46 20.78
N VAL A 857 -26.26 8.81 20.84
CA VAL A 857 -25.23 9.66 20.23
C VAL A 857 -23.87 9.41 20.85
N ALA A 858 -23.76 9.24 22.16
CA ALA A 858 -22.49 8.92 22.82
C ALA A 858 -21.89 7.59 22.36
N ARG A 859 -22.73 6.62 21.96
CA ARG A 859 -22.30 5.32 21.40
C ARG A 859 -22.10 5.36 19.89
N SER A 860 -22.79 6.24 19.17
CA SER A 860 -22.70 6.40 17.72
C SER A 860 -22.64 7.88 17.32
N PRO A 861 -21.54 8.59 17.64
CA PRO A 861 -21.44 10.05 17.55
C PRO A 861 -21.25 10.58 16.13
N THR A 862 -21.34 9.73 15.11
CA THR A 862 -21.20 10.11 13.70
C THR A 862 -22.43 9.75 12.87
N ASN A 863 -23.41 9.08 13.49
CA ASN A 863 -24.61 8.62 12.81
C ASN A 863 -25.61 9.78 12.70
N ALA A 864 -25.83 10.25 11.47
CA ALA A 864 -26.72 11.37 11.18
C ALA A 864 -28.14 11.16 11.70
N ILE A 865 -28.66 9.92 11.68
CA ILE A 865 -30.01 9.60 12.19
C ILE A 865 -30.07 9.72 13.71
N VAL A 866 -29.05 9.23 14.41
CA VAL A 866 -28.98 9.31 15.88
C VAL A 866 -28.78 10.76 16.33
N MET A 867 -27.99 11.55 15.59
CA MET A 867 -27.84 13.00 15.80
C MET A 867 -29.12 13.76 15.54
N ASP A 868 -29.83 13.41 14.46
CA ASP A 868 -31.12 13.99 14.14
C ASP A 868 -32.14 13.67 15.24
N THR A 869 -32.20 12.43 15.72
CA THR A 869 -33.07 12.07 16.86
C THR A 869 -32.78 12.94 18.08
N LEU A 870 -31.49 13.20 18.41
CA LEU A 870 -31.14 14.13 19.49
C LEU A 870 -31.50 15.59 19.17
N GLY A 871 -31.15 16.08 17.98
CA GLY A 871 -31.43 17.45 17.54
C GLY A 871 -32.93 17.75 17.53
N TRP A 872 -33.72 16.80 17.05
CA TRP A 872 -35.17 16.87 17.06
C TRP A 872 -35.73 16.82 18.48
N THR A 873 -35.21 15.94 19.34
CA THR A 873 -35.60 15.91 20.76
C THR A 873 -35.30 17.25 21.44
N LEU A 874 -34.17 17.92 21.13
CA LEU A 874 -33.82 19.26 21.64
C LEU A 874 -34.75 20.36 21.11
N VAL A 875 -35.21 20.26 19.86
CA VAL A 875 -36.23 21.17 19.29
C VAL A 875 -37.56 21.03 20.05
N GLN A 876 -37.97 19.80 20.39
CA GLN A 876 -39.17 19.53 21.18
C GLN A 876 -39.04 19.98 22.63
N ASP A 877 -37.83 19.95 23.19
CA ASP A 877 -37.51 20.42 24.54
C ASP A 877 -37.33 21.97 24.62
N GLY A 878 -37.20 22.66 23.48
CA GLY A 878 -37.13 24.13 23.40
C GLY A 878 -35.73 24.74 23.30
N GLN A 879 -34.67 23.94 23.15
CA GLN A 879 -33.27 24.40 23.17
C GLN A 879 -32.73 24.72 21.76
N HIS A 880 -33.08 25.89 21.20
CA HIS A 880 -32.88 26.19 19.77
C HIS A 880 -31.41 26.33 19.30
N GLU A 881 -30.56 27.04 20.05
CA GLU A 881 -29.14 27.20 19.66
C GLU A 881 -28.36 25.88 19.77
N ALA A 882 -28.65 25.06 20.78
CA ALA A 882 -28.07 23.73 20.92
C ALA A 882 -28.55 22.80 19.79
N ALA A 883 -29.82 22.90 19.41
CA ALA A 883 -30.37 22.19 18.26
C ALA A 883 -29.69 22.59 16.95
N LEU A 884 -29.42 23.89 16.72
CA LEU A 884 -28.73 24.34 15.51
C LEU A 884 -27.36 23.69 15.32
N ILE A 885 -26.59 23.53 16.39
CA ILE A 885 -25.28 22.86 16.34
C ILE A 885 -25.45 21.41 15.86
N LYS A 886 -26.38 20.66 16.47
CA LYS A 886 -26.61 19.25 16.16
C LYS A 886 -27.24 19.04 14.77
N LEU A 887 -28.14 19.93 14.37
CA LEU A 887 -28.84 19.83 13.10
C LEU A 887 -27.99 20.31 11.93
N ARG A 888 -27.10 21.30 12.10
CA ARG A 888 -26.09 21.64 11.09
C ARG A 888 -25.10 20.49 10.87
N ASP A 889 -24.68 19.83 11.95
CA ASP A 889 -23.84 18.62 11.89
C ASP A 889 -24.57 17.48 11.14
N ALA A 890 -25.82 17.19 11.53
CA ALA A 890 -26.65 16.22 10.83
C ALA A 890 -26.87 16.57 9.34
N ARG A 891 -27.15 17.84 9.00
CA ARG A 891 -27.32 18.31 7.61
C ARG A 891 -26.05 18.15 6.79
N LEU A 892 -24.89 18.45 7.38
CA LEU A 892 -23.62 18.27 6.70
C LEU A 892 -23.32 16.78 6.46
N ARG A 893 -23.79 15.87 7.31
CA ARG A 893 -23.62 14.41 7.13
C ARG A 893 -24.61 13.77 6.18
N ALA A 894 -25.80 14.33 6.07
CA ALA A 894 -26.88 13.80 5.25
C ALA A 894 -27.64 14.94 4.54
N PRO A 895 -26.98 15.67 3.62
CA PRO A 895 -27.59 16.81 2.92
C PRO A 895 -28.66 16.38 1.93
N ALA A 896 -28.83 15.09 1.65
CA ALA A 896 -29.95 14.59 0.84
C ALA A 896 -31.13 14.12 1.71
N ASN A 897 -31.07 14.23 3.04
CA ASN A 897 -32.17 13.81 3.90
C ASN A 897 -33.15 14.97 4.13
N PRO A 898 -34.40 14.89 3.61
CA PRO A 898 -35.37 15.97 3.74
C PRO A 898 -35.88 16.16 5.18
N GLU A 899 -35.91 15.11 6.02
CA GLU A 899 -36.27 15.23 7.45
C GLU A 899 -35.27 16.09 8.20
N ILE A 900 -33.97 15.83 8.01
CA ILE A 900 -32.89 16.55 8.68
C ILE A 900 -32.88 18.03 8.27
N ARG A 901 -33.06 18.31 6.98
CA ARG A 901 -33.16 19.70 6.47
C ARG A 901 -34.38 20.42 7.02
N TYR A 902 -35.52 19.74 7.09
CA TYR A 902 -36.73 20.28 7.69
C TYR A 902 -36.50 20.62 9.18
N HIS A 903 -35.94 19.70 9.97
CA HIS A 903 -35.61 19.95 11.36
C HIS A 903 -34.64 21.14 11.53
N LEU A 904 -33.61 21.25 10.69
CA LEU A 904 -32.67 22.38 10.69
C LEU A 904 -33.37 23.71 10.36
N ALA A 905 -34.23 23.73 9.35
CA ALA A 905 -34.95 24.93 8.95
C ALA A 905 -35.88 25.44 10.08
N VAL A 906 -36.55 24.53 10.79
CA VAL A 906 -37.35 24.87 11.99
C VAL A 906 -36.48 25.55 13.05
N ALA A 907 -35.29 25.00 13.31
CA ALA A 907 -34.35 25.58 14.29
C ALA A 907 -33.82 26.96 13.85
N LEU A 908 -33.48 27.15 12.56
CA LEU A 908 -33.00 28.43 12.00
C LEU A 908 -34.08 29.52 12.06
N ALA A 909 -35.33 29.18 11.73
CA ALA A 909 -36.46 30.08 11.79
C ALA A 909 -36.74 30.56 13.22
N ARG A 910 -36.70 29.65 14.20
CA ARG A 910 -36.85 29.96 15.63
C ARG A 910 -35.70 30.81 16.19
N SER A 911 -34.55 30.83 15.50
CA SER A 911 -33.36 31.60 15.88
C SER A 911 -33.18 32.90 15.08
N GLY A 912 -34.18 33.31 14.29
CA GLY A 912 -34.19 34.59 13.55
C GLY A 912 -33.39 34.61 12.23
N LYS A 913 -32.75 33.50 11.84
CA LYS A 913 -31.89 33.38 10.63
C LYS A 913 -32.73 33.10 9.38
N ARG A 914 -33.60 34.04 9.02
CA ARG A 914 -34.65 33.85 8.00
C ARG A 914 -34.11 33.49 6.61
N ALA A 915 -33.00 34.07 6.17
CA ALA A 915 -32.42 33.80 4.86
C ALA A 915 -31.91 32.34 4.74
N GLU A 916 -31.12 31.89 5.72
CA GLU A 916 -30.64 30.49 5.78
C GLU A 916 -31.80 29.50 5.97
N ALA A 917 -32.78 29.83 6.82
CA ALA A 917 -33.95 28.97 7.05
C ALA A 917 -34.74 28.74 5.75
N ARG A 918 -34.88 29.80 4.94
CA ARG A 918 -35.56 29.74 3.64
C ARG A 918 -34.79 28.86 2.66
N GLU A 919 -33.48 29.01 2.61
CA GLU A 919 -32.61 28.18 1.76
C GLU A 919 -32.76 26.69 2.09
N GLU A 920 -32.68 26.31 3.37
CA GLU A 920 -32.74 24.91 3.80
C GLU A 920 -34.12 24.27 3.60
N VAL A 921 -35.21 24.97 3.90
CA VAL A 921 -36.56 24.42 3.67
C VAL A 921 -36.92 24.37 2.18
N SER A 922 -36.45 25.33 1.36
CA SER A 922 -36.60 25.26 -0.09
C SER A 922 -35.86 24.06 -0.67
N ALA A 923 -34.63 23.80 -0.22
CA ALA A 923 -33.87 22.62 -0.63
C ALA A 923 -34.56 21.30 -0.21
N ALA A 924 -35.11 21.22 1.01
CA ALA A 924 -35.83 20.03 1.48
C ALA A 924 -37.04 19.66 0.60
N LEU A 925 -37.75 20.67 0.09
CA LEU A 925 -38.97 20.50 -0.72
C LEU A 925 -38.68 20.25 -2.21
N GLN A 926 -37.56 20.77 -2.72
CA GLN A 926 -37.23 20.71 -4.15
C GLN A 926 -36.78 19.30 -4.59
N ASP A 927 -36.14 18.55 -3.70
CA ASP A 927 -35.43 17.31 -4.06
C ASP A 927 -36.18 15.99 -3.72
N HIS A 928 -37.25 16.01 -2.89
CA HIS A 928 -37.88 14.77 -2.39
C HIS A 928 -39.41 14.80 -2.32
N PRO A 929 -40.14 13.95 -3.08
CA PRO A 929 -41.60 13.99 -3.18
C PRO A 929 -42.36 13.44 -1.95
N ASN A 930 -41.80 12.52 -1.15
CA ASN A 930 -42.46 11.92 0.03
C ASN A 930 -41.47 11.71 1.19
N PHE A 931 -41.80 12.26 2.36
CA PHE A 931 -41.13 12.01 3.65
C PHE A 931 -42.13 12.24 4.80
N GLU A 932 -41.86 11.72 6.00
CA GLU A 932 -42.80 11.66 7.14
C GLU A 932 -43.35 13.05 7.51
N SER A 933 -42.49 14.07 7.55
CA SER A 933 -42.79 15.46 7.96
C SER A 933 -43.15 16.42 6.82
N ARG A 934 -43.34 15.95 5.58
CA ARG A 934 -43.50 16.82 4.39
C ARG A 934 -44.51 17.94 4.54
N ARG A 935 -45.71 17.63 5.04
CA ARG A 935 -46.80 18.62 5.21
C ARG A 935 -46.40 19.77 6.14
N ALA A 936 -45.57 19.49 7.14
CA ALA A 936 -45.11 20.50 8.08
C ALA A 936 -44.00 21.39 7.48
N ALA A 937 -43.22 20.89 6.51
CA ALA A 937 -42.20 21.67 5.80
C ALA A 937 -42.81 22.74 4.87
N ASP A 938 -43.86 22.40 4.13
CA ASP A 938 -44.60 23.35 3.27
C ASP A 938 -45.16 24.53 4.08
N ALA A 939 -45.72 24.23 5.25
CA ALA A 939 -46.25 25.25 6.16
C ALA A 939 -45.16 26.22 6.65
N LEU A 940 -43.96 25.72 6.96
CA LEU A 940 -42.84 26.55 7.41
C LEU A 940 -42.36 27.52 6.32
N LEU A 941 -42.18 27.05 5.08
CA LEU A 941 -41.74 27.90 3.96
C LEU A 941 -42.70 29.08 3.72
N GLY A 942 -44.01 28.87 3.92
CA GLY A 942 -45.02 29.93 3.83
C GLY A 942 -44.81 31.08 4.81
N THR A 943 -44.20 30.81 5.98
CA THR A 943 -43.95 31.81 7.03
C THR A 943 -42.65 32.60 6.88
N LEU A 944 -41.75 32.15 5.99
CA LEU A 944 -40.41 32.73 5.75
C LEU A 944 -40.38 33.64 4.49
N LYS A 945 -41.57 33.98 3.97
CA LYS A 945 -41.73 34.76 2.75
C LYS A 945 -41.37 36.22 2.89
#